data_AF-A0A957WXU9-F1
#
_entry.id   AF-A0A957WXU9-F1
#
_cell.length_a   1.000
_cell.length_b   1.000
_cell.length_c   1.000
_cell.angle_alpha   90.00
_cell.angle_beta   90.00
_cell.angle_gamma   90.00
#
_symmetry.space_group_name_H-M   'P 1'
#
loop_
_entity.id
_entity.type
_entity.pdbx_description
1 polymer ?
#
loop_
_entity_poly.entity_id
_entity_poly.type
_entity_poly.pdbx_seq_one_letter_code
_entity_poly.pdbx_strand_id
1 'polypeptide(L)'
;ADAGVQIYQVALAQNLLNTVPLVGIAQGPILSSYYRDAVTDEIVAGAVVLYAPDDQQGFPCGYGADGKLFTEDDPIVTLPSGFTVANIADGAITFDRSEVARVATFEAPSGANPDFSDQGIVESFNTLIDFLRQRYVFNNFAGVNDVDWDALHDTYLPRVEKAEADEDLGEYGLAMVDLAHEIADAHVYVYLDPLAGDPKALQTILAGIAGGKGGIGADVVELDDGRIIVTSVKPNSPAEAAGFTFGAQIVAVDGQAVADALAQPVNFNLKFPGTAESTRVLAVQYLVKRPPGTDLEIAYQLPDSSEVMTTTLTAVANISSRPQTAAMPMEYKLMDGIGYVTWKGFERTGIATHIFADFIKVMGAQQIPGIIIDIRGNGGGSALMEFAVLSYLYSEENPLSLGIADSYRYNALTEEFVREPKTTVLSAPPATQPYLGDVVVLVDQHCVSACEFMSYWLQASGRATIVGQYSTEGGGGNTNAVTMPGGFMFNYTAGTDIDLKTDLPTFQAVGVVPDVRVPVNEETERRKLEGGDPVLDAGIEYLRRLAFERLGHEPAPFANGAVTTTVPAGWQSNADGAAYRSPDNPITLSITAWTDSDETDPDAIMVAVDPNVEKAGELVTNSGAWTIYGSDANDIYNIYGVNVIDGQPYIITTTTTDERLVTLMAEFILAPALRDFSVNE
;
A
#
# COMPACT_ATOMS: atom_id res chain seq x y z
N ALA A 1 37.16 -29.11 -15.69
CA ALA A 1 36.11 -30.12 -15.92
C ALA A 1 35.50 -29.83 -17.28
N ASP A 2 35.18 -30.85 -18.06
CA ASP A 2 34.35 -30.66 -19.25
C ASP A 2 33.01 -30.07 -18.80
N ALA A 3 32.66 -28.90 -19.32
CA ALA A 3 31.44 -28.20 -18.94
C ALA A 3 30.21 -28.73 -19.70
N GLY A 4 30.41 -29.63 -20.67
CA GLY A 4 29.36 -30.15 -21.54
C GLY A 4 28.78 -29.09 -22.47
N VAL A 5 27.60 -29.37 -23.03
CA VAL A 5 26.79 -28.36 -23.72
C VAL A 5 26.28 -27.35 -22.70
N GLN A 6 26.55 -26.06 -22.94
CA GLN A 6 25.95 -24.98 -22.17
C GLN A 6 24.64 -24.55 -22.84
N ILE A 7 23.57 -24.49 -22.05
CA ILE A 7 22.23 -24.13 -22.52
C ILE A 7 21.86 -22.77 -21.95
N TYR A 8 21.45 -21.86 -22.81
CA TYR A 8 21.11 -20.49 -22.47
C TYR A 8 19.69 -20.16 -22.91
N GLN A 9 19.01 -19.41 -22.05
CA GLN A 9 17.76 -18.73 -22.36
C GLN A 9 18.05 -17.30 -22.79
N VAL A 10 17.43 -16.85 -23.88
CA VAL A 10 17.26 -15.42 -24.14
C VAL A 10 16.00 -14.96 -23.42
N ALA A 11 16.12 -13.90 -22.63
CA ALA A 11 15.04 -13.37 -21.82
C ALA A 11 15.10 -11.85 -21.79
N LEU A 12 13.94 -11.20 -21.76
CA LEU A 12 13.79 -9.80 -21.39
C LEU A 12 13.31 -9.72 -19.95
N ALA A 13 14.04 -9.04 -19.08
CA ALA A 13 13.66 -8.79 -17.69
C ALA A 13 13.90 -7.33 -17.33
N GLN A 14 13.15 -6.79 -16.37
CA GLN A 14 13.43 -5.47 -15.79
C GLN A 14 14.61 -5.58 -14.81
N ASN A 15 15.64 -4.75 -14.97
CA ASN A 15 16.78 -4.72 -14.03
C ASN A 15 16.52 -3.75 -12.87
N LEU A 16 15.69 -4.17 -11.91
CA LEU A 16 15.22 -3.28 -10.85
C LEU A 16 16.17 -3.15 -9.66
N LEU A 17 17.01 -4.17 -9.44
CA LEU A 17 17.98 -4.19 -8.34
C LEU A 17 19.36 -3.65 -8.77
N ASN A 18 19.47 -3.14 -10.00
CA ASN A 18 20.71 -2.65 -10.61
C ASN A 18 21.89 -3.63 -10.46
N THR A 19 21.61 -4.93 -10.48
CA THR A 19 22.61 -5.99 -10.41
C THR A 19 23.16 -6.26 -11.80
N VAL A 20 24.48 -6.38 -11.96
CA VAL A 20 25.11 -6.82 -13.22
C VAL A 20 26.10 -7.97 -12.93
N PRO A 21 26.12 -9.08 -13.69
CA PRO A 21 25.08 -9.66 -14.55
C PRO A 21 24.41 -10.90 -13.91
N LEU A 22 23.08 -11.01 -14.07
CA LEU A 22 22.27 -12.22 -14.36
C LEU A 22 22.69 -13.58 -13.74
N VAL A 23 23.21 -13.63 -12.51
CA VAL A 23 23.34 -14.90 -11.79
C VAL A 23 22.10 -15.07 -10.92
N GLY A 24 21.22 -16.01 -11.30
CA GLY A 24 20.03 -16.37 -10.51
C GLY A 24 18.94 -15.30 -10.51
N ILE A 25 18.31 -15.04 -11.66
CA ILE A 25 17.18 -14.10 -11.75
C ILE A 25 16.01 -14.64 -10.92
N ALA A 26 15.93 -14.23 -9.65
CA ALA A 26 14.76 -14.42 -8.80
C ALA A 26 13.54 -13.59 -9.27
N GLN A 27 13.73 -12.70 -10.26
CA GLN A 27 12.71 -11.79 -10.78
C GLN A 27 11.89 -12.33 -11.96
N GLY A 28 12.30 -13.46 -12.56
CA GLY A 28 11.65 -14.03 -13.75
C GLY A 28 11.76 -13.15 -15.02
N PRO A 29 11.65 -13.74 -16.23
CA PRO A 29 11.63 -12.98 -17.47
C PRO A 29 10.20 -12.49 -17.83
N ILE A 30 10.08 -11.26 -18.34
CA ILE A 30 8.86 -10.71 -18.96
C ILE A 30 8.60 -11.42 -20.29
N LEU A 31 9.65 -11.59 -21.10
CA LEU A 31 9.60 -12.37 -22.33
C LEU A 31 10.66 -13.45 -22.30
N SER A 32 10.32 -14.64 -22.74
CA SER A 32 11.20 -15.79 -22.76
C SER A 32 11.36 -16.34 -24.17
N SER A 33 12.56 -16.80 -24.53
CA SER A 33 12.80 -17.50 -25.79
C SER A 33 12.13 -18.86 -25.89
N TYR A 34 11.71 -19.45 -24.77
CA TYR A 34 10.95 -20.70 -24.75
C TYR A 34 9.83 -20.68 -23.70
N TYR A 35 8.83 -21.54 -23.90
CA TYR A 35 7.75 -21.80 -22.96
C TYR A 35 8.04 -23.05 -22.15
N ARG A 36 7.67 -22.99 -20.87
CA ARG A 36 7.60 -24.17 -20.01
C ARG A 36 6.18 -24.49 -19.67
N ASP A 37 5.90 -25.79 -19.55
CA ASP A 37 4.71 -26.24 -18.86
C ASP A 37 4.82 -25.87 -17.37
N ALA A 38 3.80 -25.20 -16.82
CA ALA A 38 3.85 -24.69 -15.46
C ALA A 38 3.79 -25.80 -14.40
N VAL A 39 3.28 -26.99 -14.75
CA VAL A 39 3.10 -28.12 -13.81
C VAL A 39 4.32 -29.03 -13.84
N THR A 40 4.86 -29.31 -15.02
CA THR A 40 5.99 -30.23 -15.19
C THR A 40 7.35 -29.55 -15.31
N ASP A 41 7.38 -28.22 -15.48
CA ASP A 41 8.57 -27.39 -15.78
C ASP A 41 9.29 -27.77 -17.11
N GLU A 42 8.65 -28.58 -17.96
CA GLU A 42 9.21 -29.06 -19.23
C GLU A 42 9.15 -27.98 -20.31
N ILE A 43 10.18 -27.89 -21.15
CA ILE A 43 10.17 -26.96 -22.30
C ILE A 43 9.23 -27.52 -23.37
N VAL A 44 8.20 -26.77 -23.76
CA VAL A 44 7.19 -27.25 -24.73
C VAL A 44 7.31 -26.63 -26.11
N ALA A 45 7.82 -25.39 -26.21
CA ALA A 45 8.00 -24.70 -27.50
C ALA A 45 8.97 -23.49 -27.37
N GLY A 46 9.49 -23.01 -28.50
CA GLY A 46 10.34 -21.82 -28.60
C GLY A 46 11.77 -22.15 -29.03
N ALA A 47 12.78 -21.56 -28.39
CA ALA A 47 14.17 -21.77 -28.74
C ALA A 47 15.11 -21.67 -27.53
N VAL A 48 16.19 -22.45 -27.57
CA VAL A 48 17.32 -22.37 -26.63
C VAL A 48 18.62 -22.09 -27.40
N VAL A 49 19.52 -21.34 -26.78
CA VAL A 49 20.85 -21.05 -27.34
C VAL A 49 21.84 -22.02 -26.72
N LEU A 50 22.56 -22.76 -27.55
CA LEU A 50 23.50 -23.80 -27.16
C LEU A 50 24.92 -23.33 -27.43
N TYR A 51 25.85 -23.64 -26.53
CA TYR A 51 27.28 -23.56 -26.79
C TYR A 51 27.93 -24.92 -26.52
N ALA A 52 28.52 -25.52 -27.56
CA ALA A 52 29.31 -26.74 -27.43
C ALA A 52 30.81 -26.36 -27.42
N PRO A 53 31.60 -26.75 -26.40
CA PRO A 53 33.04 -26.47 -26.37
C PRO A 53 33.80 -27.18 -27.51
N ASP A 54 33.36 -28.37 -27.91
CA ASP A 54 33.95 -29.17 -28.99
C ASP A 54 32.85 -29.83 -29.84
N ASP A 55 33.25 -30.67 -30.80
CA ASP A 55 32.36 -31.38 -31.73
C ASP A 55 31.99 -32.80 -31.25
N GLN A 56 32.20 -33.11 -29.97
CA GLN A 56 31.87 -34.42 -29.37
C GLN A 56 30.64 -34.35 -28.46
N GLN A 57 30.03 -33.18 -28.32
CA GLN A 57 28.93 -32.95 -27.40
C GLN A 57 27.59 -33.39 -28.00
N GLY A 58 26.77 -34.09 -27.21
CA GLY A 58 25.44 -34.53 -27.59
C GLY A 58 24.35 -33.56 -27.13
N PHE A 59 23.28 -33.41 -27.92
CA PHE A 59 22.07 -32.69 -27.54
C PHE A 59 20.81 -33.37 -28.11
N PRO A 60 19.66 -33.35 -27.41
CA PRO A 60 18.40 -33.89 -27.92
C PRO A 60 17.98 -33.28 -29.27
N CYS A 61 17.52 -34.10 -30.20
CA CYS A 61 16.95 -33.65 -31.48
C CYS A 61 15.42 -33.85 -31.57
N GLY A 62 14.82 -34.35 -30.50
CA GLY A 62 13.39 -34.61 -30.36
C GLY A 62 13.14 -35.18 -28.97
N TYR A 63 11.88 -35.44 -28.67
CA TYR A 63 11.46 -36.01 -27.40
C TYR A 63 11.54 -37.54 -27.45
N GLY A 64 11.88 -38.14 -26.32
CA GLY A 64 11.76 -39.57 -26.08
C GLY A 64 10.30 -40.07 -26.07
N ALA A 65 10.13 -41.34 -25.70
CA ALA A 65 8.82 -41.96 -25.57
C ALA A 65 8.01 -41.39 -24.39
N ASP A 66 8.68 -40.80 -23.40
CA ASP A 66 8.05 -40.17 -22.24
C ASP A 66 7.53 -38.74 -22.51
N GLY A 67 7.85 -38.17 -23.67
CA GLY A 67 7.41 -36.84 -24.08
C GLY A 67 8.05 -35.70 -23.27
N LYS A 68 9.19 -35.95 -22.62
CA LYS A 68 9.96 -34.96 -21.86
C LYS A 68 11.29 -34.68 -22.56
N LEU A 69 11.91 -33.53 -22.25
CA LEU A 69 13.24 -33.21 -22.74
C LEU A 69 14.27 -33.40 -21.63
N PHE A 70 15.49 -33.75 -22.03
CA PHE A 70 16.63 -34.05 -21.16
C PHE A 70 16.47 -35.35 -20.35
N THR A 71 15.79 -36.33 -20.93
CA THR A 71 15.62 -37.69 -20.36
C THR A 71 16.48 -38.72 -21.11
N GLU A 72 16.67 -39.91 -20.53
CA GLU A 72 17.59 -40.92 -21.07
C GLU A 72 17.15 -41.49 -22.44
N ASP A 73 15.88 -41.38 -22.78
CA ASP A 73 15.28 -41.91 -24.01
C ASP A 73 15.22 -40.90 -25.17
N ASP A 74 15.68 -39.67 -24.95
CA ASP A 74 15.75 -38.66 -25.99
C ASP A 74 16.71 -39.08 -27.13
N PRO A 75 16.30 -38.95 -28.40
CA PRO A 75 17.22 -39.11 -29.52
C PRO A 75 18.27 -38.00 -29.51
N ILE A 76 19.56 -38.37 -29.46
CA ILE A 76 20.69 -37.43 -29.39
C ILE A 76 21.35 -37.23 -30.75
N VAL A 77 21.71 -35.99 -31.07
CA VAL A 77 22.62 -35.63 -32.16
C VAL A 77 23.89 -34.99 -31.62
N THR A 78 24.99 -35.12 -32.36
CA THR A 78 26.24 -34.43 -32.03
C THR A 78 26.22 -32.99 -32.54
N LEU A 79 26.59 -32.05 -31.67
CA LEU A 79 26.70 -30.62 -32.01
C LEU A 79 28.12 -30.28 -32.47
N PRO A 80 28.30 -29.46 -33.52
CA PRO A 80 29.59 -28.86 -33.81
C PRO A 80 29.99 -27.84 -32.74
N SER A 81 31.31 -27.68 -32.52
CA SER A 81 31.84 -26.66 -31.61
C SER A 81 31.29 -25.24 -31.90
N GLY A 82 31.01 -24.47 -30.87
CA GLY A 82 30.48 -23.11 -30.93
C GLY A 82 28.96 -23.01 -30.71
N PHE A 83 28.39 -21.86 -31.12
CA PHE A 83 26.98 -21.55 -30.88
C PHE A 83 26.03 -22.24 -31.87
N THR A 84 24.89 -22.69 -31.38
CA THR A 84 23.75 -23.20 -32.16
C THR A 84 22.45 -22.75 -31.52
N VAL A 85 21.46 -22.34 -32.31
CA VAL A 85 20.09 -22.13 -31.82
C VAL A 85 19.30 -23.39 -32.09
N ALA A 86 18.72 -23.99 -31.05
CA ALA A 86 17.80 -25.12 -31.18
C ALA A 86 16.36 -24.61 -31.03
N ASN A 87 15.58 -24.68 -32.11
CA ASN A 87 14.17 -24.31 -32.13
C ASN A 87 13.32 -25.55 -31.86
N ILE A 88 12.44 -25.45 -30.88
CA ILE A 88 11.56 -26.51 -30.36
C ILE A 88 10.14 -26.16 -30.78
N ALA A 89 9.51 -27.02 -31.59
CA ALA A 89 8.13 -26.88 -32.00
C ALA A 89 7.52 -28.26 -32.28
N ASP A 90 6.29 -28.49 -31.81
CA ASP A 90 5.49 -29.68 -32.10
C ASP A 90 6.24 -31.02 -31.85
N GLY A 91 7.03 -31.10 -30.77
CA GLY A 91 7.77 -32.33 -30.45
C GLY A 91 9.06 -32.54 -31.26
N ALA A 92 9.48 -31.57 -32.08
CA ALA A 92 10.69 -31.66 -32.90
C ALA A 92 11.68 -30.53 -32.57
N ILE A 93 12.97 -30.83 -32.75
CA ILE A 93 14.05 -29.85 -32.58
C ILE A 93 14.77 -29.62 -33.91
N THR A 94 14.88 -28.36 -34.30
CA THR A 94 15.64 -27.93 -35.49
C THR A 94 16.79 -27.02 -35.10
N PHE A 95 17.89 -27.08 -35.84
CA PHE A 95 19.12 -26.37 -35.49
C PHE A 95 19.43 -25.27 -36.50
N ASP A 96 19.66 -24.05 -36.02
CA ASP A 96 20.11 -22.89 -36.79
C ASP A 96 21.52 -22.48 -36.34
N ARG A 97 22.44 -22.40 -37.31
CA ARG A 97 23.83 -21.96 -37.13
C ARG A 97 24.19 -20.81 -38.07
N SER A 98 23.19 -20.05 -38.51
CA SER A 98 23.39 -18.83 -39.29
C SER A 98 24.30 -17.88 -38.54
N GLU A 99 25.16 -17.15 -39.28
CA GLU A 99 26.04 -16.12 -38.72
C GLU A 99 25.25 -15.09 -37.89
N VAL A 100 24.00 -14.81 -38.29
CA VAL A 100 23.03 -14.03 -37.55
C VAL A 100 21.75 -14.86 -37.40
N ALA A 101 21.54 -15.42 -36.21
CA ALA A 101 20.30 -16.10 -35.85
C ALA A 101 19.33 -15.13 -35.17
N ARG A 102 18.02 -15.27 -35.44
CA ARG A 102 16.96 -14.51 -34.75
C ARG A 102 16.25 -15.43 -33.78
N VAL A 103 16.32 -15.10 -32.49
CA VAL A 103 15.59 -15.79 -31.43
C VAL A 103 14.39 -14.93 -31.07
N ALA A 104 13.19 -15.43 -31.34
CA ALA A 104 11.97 -14.79 -30.86
C ALA A 104 11.87 -14.92 -29.35
N THR A 105 11.39 -13.87 -28.70
CA THR A 105 10.97 -13.93 -27.29
C THR A 105 9.46 -13.80 -27.24
N PHE A 106 8.85 -14.63 -26.44
CA PHE A 106 7.41 -14.77 -26.37
C PHE A 106 6.86 -14.30 -25.03
N GLU A 107 5.64 -13.79 -25.08
CA GLU A 107 4.77 -13.62 -23.92
C GLU A 107 4.04 -14.94 -23.69
N ALA A 108 3.96 -15.43 -22.45
CA ALA A 108 3.29 -16.69 -22.14
C ALA A 108 1.85 -16.67 -22.71
N PRO A 109 1.33 -17.75 -23.34
CA PRO A 109 -0.04 -17.78 -23.86
C PRO A 109 -1.08 -17.56 -22.75
N SER A 110 -0.74 -17.91 -21.50
CA SER A 110 -1.52 -17.60 -20.30
C SER A 110 -1.59 -16.11 -19.97
N GLY A 111 -0.72 -15.27 -20.55
CA GLY A 111 -0.66 -13.83 -20.37
C GLY A 111 -1.35 -13.03 -21.47
N ALA A 112 -1.81 -13.66 -22.55
CA ALA A 112 -2.60 -12.97 -23.58
C ALA A 112 -4.00 -12.66 -23.06
N ASN A 113 -4.40 -11.39 -23.13
CA ASN A 113 -5.76 -10.95 -22.79
C ASN A 113 -6.77 -11.60 -23.75
N PRO A 114 -7.87 -12.18 -23.26
CA PRO A 114 -8.97 -12.62 -24.12
C PRO A 114 -9.56 -11.45 -24.92
N ASP A 115 -9.96 -11.71 -26.16
CA ASP A 115 -10.51 -10.70 -27.05
C ASP A 115 -11.86 -11.17 -27.63
N PHE A 116 -12.93 -10.50 -27.21
CA PHE A 116 -14.30 -10.72 -27.66
C PHE A 116 -14.81 -9.55 -28.52
N SER A 117 -13.92 -8.64 -28.94
CA SER A 117 -14.32 -7.41 -29.64
C SER A 117 -14.95 -7.63 -31.02
N ASP A 118 -14.65 -8.77 -31.66
CA ASP A 118 -15.22 -9.17 -32.95
C ASP A 118 -16.60 -9.86 -32.83
N GLN A 119 -17.08 -10.14 -31.61
CA GLN A 119 -18.38 -10.77 -31.37
C GLN A 119 -19.54 -9.76 -31.38
N GLY A 120 -20.78 -10.26 -31.49
CA GLY A 120 -21.97 -9.46 -31.22
C GLY A 120 -22.05 -9.00 -29.75
N ILE A 121 -22.87 -7.98 -29.46
CA ILE A 121 -23.01 -7.46 -28.09
C ILE A 121 -23.55 -8.54 -27.15
N VAL A 122 -24.64 -9.23 -27.54
CA VAL A 122 -25.24 -10.30 -26.73
C VAL A 122 -24.32 -11.51 -26.62
N GLU A 123 -23.66 -11.88 -27.72
CA GLU A 123 -22.70 -13.00 -27.75
C GLU A 123 -21.51 -12.73 -26.82
N SER A 124 -20.93 -11.53 -26.87
CA SER A 124 -19.81 -11.14 -26.02
C SER A 124 -20.17 -11.08 -24.54
N PHE A 125 -21.38 -10.66 -24.19
CA PHE A 125 -21.87 -10.66 -22.82
C PHE A 125 -21.99 -12.08 -22.26
N ASN A 126 -22.63 -12.99 -23.00
CA ASN A 126 -22.77 -14.39 -22.58
C ASN A 126 -21.40 -15.06 -22.45
N THR A 127 -20.51 -14.80 -23.41
CA THR A 127 -19.13 -15.31 -23.37
C THR A 127 -18.37 -14.77 -22.17
N LEU A 128 -18.53 -13.48 -21.82
CA LEU A 128 -17.92 -12.88 -20.63
C LEU A 128 -18.44 -13.54 -19.34
N ILE A 129 -19.75 -13.75 -19.20
CA ILE A 129 -20.32 -14.42 -18.03
C ILE A 129 -19.77 -15.85 -17.89
N ASP A 130 -19.77 -16.64 -18.96
CA ASP A 130 -19.22 -18.00 -18.94
C ASP A 130 -17.72 -18.01 -18.61
N PHE A 131 -16.99 -17.05 -19.17
CA PHE A 131 -15.57 -16.85 -18.91
C PHE A 131 -15.29 -16.53 -17.45
N LEU A 132 -16.01 -15.57 -16.85
CA LEU A 132 -15.83 -15.18 -15.46
C LEU A 132 -16.29 -16.28 -14.50
N ARG A 133 -17.36 -17.02 -14.83
CA ARG A 133 -17.79 -18.20 -14.06
C ARG A 133 -16.67 -19.25 -13.96
N GLN A 134 -15.84 -19.39 -14.99
CA GLN A 134 -14.72 -20.33 -14.99
C GLN A 134 -13.45 -19.74 -14.35
N ARG A 135 -13.15 -18.46 -14.57
CA ARG A 135 -11.81 -17.89 -14.37
C ARG A 135 -11.70 -16.79 -13.31
N TYR A 136 -12.81 -16.27 -12.81
CA TYR A 136 -12.77 -15.33 -11.69
C TYR A 136 -12.26 -16.05 -10.44
N VAL A 137 -11.13 -15.57 -9.89
CA VAL A 137 -10.38 -16.32 -8.88
C VAL A 137 -11.17 -16.60 -7.61
N PHE A 138 -12.08 -15.70 -7.24
CA PHE A 138 -12.83 -15.78 -5.99
C PHE A 138 -14.07 -16.69 -6.05
N ASN A 139 -14.41 -17.26 -7.20
CA ASN A 139 -15.48 -18.29 -7.32
C ASN A 139 -15.24 -19.51 -6.41
N ASN A 140 -14.01 -19.74 -5.97
CA ASN A 140 -13.63 -20.89 -5.15
C ASN A 140 -13.52 -20.58 -3.64
N PHE A 141 -13.90 -19.38 -3.21
CA PHE A 141 -13.77 -18.94 -1.81
C PHE A 141 -15.10 -18.43 -1.27
N ALA A 142 -15.81 -19.31 -0.55
CA ALA A 142 -17.08 -18.93 0.08
C ALA A 142 -16.90 -17.77 1.06
N GLY A 143 -17.76 -16.76 0.96
CA GLY A 143 -17.72 -15.56 1.78
C GLY A 143 -16.73 -14.50 1.32
N VAL A 144 -16.04 -14.71 0.18
CA VAL A 144 -15.15 -13.72 -0.44
C VAL A 144 -15.72 -13.38 -1.81
N ASN A 145 -16.34 -12.19 -1.93
CA ASN A 145 -16.95 -11.74 -3.19
C ASN A 145 -17.87 -12.82 -3.81
N ASP A 146 -18.80 -13.40 -3.02
CA ASP A 146 -19.71 -14.44 -3.52
C ASP A 146 -20.54 -13.92 -4.70
N VAL A 147 -20.36 -14.50 -5.88
CA VAL A 147 -21.07 -14.09 -7.11
C VAL A 147 -22.08 -15.15 -7.54
N ASP A 148 -23.33 -14.76 -7.72
CA ASP A 148 -24.35 -15.54 -8.42
C ASP A 148 -24.37 -15.14 -9.91
N TRP A 149 -23.55 -15.84 -10.71
CA TRP A 149 -23.40 -15.56 -12.14
C TRP A 149 -24.69 -15.72 -12.93
N ASP A 150 -25.58 -16.61 -12.51
CA ASP A 150 -26.87 -16.83 -13.19
C ASP A 150 -27.83 -15.67 -12.89
N ALA A 151 -27.89 -15.23 -11.63
CA ALA A 151 -28.68 -14.05 -11.25
C ALA A 151 -28.17 -12.77 -11.92
N LEU A 152 -26.85 -12.57 -12.01
CA LEU A 152 -26.28 -11.42 -12.72
C LEU A 152 -26.60 -11.47 -14.21
N HIS A 153 -26.42 -12.63 -14.85
CA HIS A 153 -26.79 -12.84 -16.24
C HIS A 153 -28.26 -12.47 -16.50
N ASP A 154 -29.18 -13.04 -15.73
CA ASP A 154 -30.62 -12.83 -15.91
C ASP A 154 -31.04 -11.38 -15.65
N THR A 155 -30.34 -10.69 -14.76
CA THR A 155 -30.57 -9.27 -14.44
C THR A 155 -30.16 -8.36 -15.60
N TYR A 156 -28.99 -8.59 -16.20
CA TYR A 156 -28.42 -7.68 -17.20
C TYR A 156 -28.74 -8.06 -18.65
N LEU A 157 -29.01 -9.34 -18.96
CA LEU A 157 -29.27 -9.80 -20.33
C LEU A 157 -30.35 -8.98 -21.06
N PRO A 158 -31.54 -8.69 -20.49
CA PRO A 158 -32.58 -7.94 -21.20
C PRO A 158 -32.13 -6.52 -21.61
N ARG A 159 -31.24 -5.92 -20.82
CA ARG A 159 -30.67 -4.61 -21.12
C ARG A 159 -29.62 -4.70 -22.24
N VAL A 160 -28.81 -5.75 -22.24
CA VAL A 160 -27.82 -6.05 -23.29
C VAL A 160 -28.51 -6.35 -24.63
N GLU A 161 -29.56 -7.17 -24.63
CA GLU A 161 -30.37 -7.44 -25.84
C GLU A 161 -30.97 -6.17 -26.43
N LYS A 162 -31.45 -5.27 -25.57
CA LYS A 162 -31.95 -3.97 -25.98
C LYS A 162 -30.85 -3.09 -26.58
N ALA A 163 -29.68 -3.03 -25.95
CA ALA A 163 -28.54 -2.27 -26.46
C ALA A 163 -28.07 -2.78 -27.83
N GLU A 164 -28.07 -4.10 -28.06
CA GLU A 164 -27.78 -4.67 -29.37
C GLU A 164 -28.83 -4.30 -30.41
N ALA A 165 -30.12 -4.44 -30.09
CA ALA A 165 -31.22 -4.13 -31.00
C ALA A 165 -31.25 -2.64 -31.39
N ASP A 166 -30.85 -1.75 -30.49
CA ASP A 166 -30.79 -0.31 -30.69
C ASP A 166 -29.42 0.19 -31.24
N GLU A 167 -28.46 -0.72 -31.45
CA GLU A 167 -27.06 -0.41 -31.80
C GLU A 167 -26.42 0.63 -30.84
N ASP A 168 -26.72 0.53 -29.54
CA ASP A 168 -26.30 1.48 -28.51
C ASP A 168 -25.13 0.93 -27.67
N LEU A 169 -23.92 1.15 -28.17
CA LEU A 169 -22.67 0.79 -27.49
C LEU A 169 -22.52 1.47 -26.12
N GLY A 170 -23.13 2.64 -25.92
CA GLY A 170 -23.09 3.36 -24.64
C GLY A 170 -23.90 2.65 -23.56
N GLU A 171 -25.11 2.21 -23.89
CA GLU A 171 -25.94 1.42 -22.96
C GLU A 171 -25.31 0.06 -22.66
N TYR A 172 -24.67 -0.57 -23.65
CA TYR A 172 -23.92 -1.79 -23.41
C TYR A 172 -22.75 -1.58 -22.44
N GLY A 173 -21.91 -0.57 -22.69
CA GLY A 173 -20.79 -0.24 -21.79
C GLY A 173 -21.26 0.10 -20.37
N LEU A 174 -22.40 0.79 -20.23
CA LEU A 174 -22.99 1.11 -18.93
C LEU A 174 -23.52 -0.15 -18.22
N ALA A 175 -24.14 -1.07 -18.94
CA ALA A 175 -24.53 -2.37 -18.37
C ALA A 175 -23.32 -3.16 -17.86
N MET A 176 -22.16 -3.07 -18.54
CA MET A 176 -20.92 -3.71 -18.07
C MET A 176 -20.33 -3.04 -16.83
N VAL A 177 -20.44 -1.72 -16.72
CA VAL A 177 -20.04 -1.00 -15.48
C VAL A 177 -20.92 -1.43 -14.31
N ASP A 178 -22.24 -1.48 -14.52
CA ASP A 178 -23.17 -1.89 -13.46
C ASP A 178 -22.93 -3.35 -13.04
N LEU A 179 -22.71 -4.24 -14.00
CA LEU A 179 -22.30 -5.63 -13.74
C LEU A 179 -21.02 -5.69 -12.88
N ALA A 180 -20.01 -4.89 -13.23
CA ALA A 180 -18.74 -4.87 -12.49
C ALA A 180 -18.93 -4.43 -11.03
N HIS A 181 -19.83 -3.48 -10.77
CA HIS A 181 -20.14 -3.02 -9.41
C HIS A 181 -20.84 -4.07 -8.55
N GLU A 182 -21.74 -4.86 -9.12
CA GLU A 182 -22.44 -5.93 -8.38
C GLU A 182 -21.49 -7.07 -7.93
N ILE A 183 -20.34 -7.23 -8.59
CA ILE A 183 -19.31 -8.21 -8.18
C ILE A 183 -18.59 -7.77 -6.89
N ALA A 184 -18.68 -6.48 -6.54
CA ALA A 184 -18.16 -5.90 -5.30
C ALA A 184 -16.63 -6.07 -5.08
N ASP A 185 -15.84 -6.10 -6.16
CA ASP A 185 -14.39 -6.30 -6.13
C ASP A 185 -13.66 -5.05 -6.66
N ALA A 186 -12.71 -4.52 -5.89
CA ALA A 186 -11.91 -3.33 -6.24
C ALA A 186 -11.16 -3.46 -7.57
N HIS A 187 -10.88 -4.68 -7.99
CA HIS A 187 -10.20 -5.00 -9.25
C HIS A 187 -11.14 -5.37 -10.38
N VAL A 188 -12.46 -5.32 -10.19
CA VAL A 188 -13.44 -5.56 -11.25
C VAL A 188 -14.05 -4.22 -11.69
N TYR A 189 -13.71 -3.79 -12.90
CA TYR A 189 -14.14 -2.50 -13.46
C TYR A 189 -13.94 -2.44 -14.98
N VAL A 190 -14.45 -1.39 -15.61
CA VAL A 190 -14.38 -1.22 -17.07
C VAL A 190 -13.43 -0.07 -17.46
N TYR A 191 -12.47 -0.36 -18.33
CA TYR A 191 -11.63 0.66 -18.97
C TYR A 191 -12.30 1.19 -20.23
N LEU A 192 -12.65 2.48 -20.21
CA LEU A 192 -13.40 3.14 -21.28
C LEU A 192 -12.52 3.96 -22.23
N ASP A 193 -11.20 4.05 -22.00
CA ASP A 193 -10.28 4.85 -22.84
C ASP A 193 -10.43 4.56 -24.35
N PRO A 194 -10.61 3.30 -24.80
CA PRO A 194 -10.83 3.00 -26.21
C PRO A 194 -12.10 3.64 -26.82
N LEU A 195 -13.12 3.92 -26.00
CA LEU A 195 -14.35 4.60 -26.42
C LEU A 195 -14.19 6.13 -26.56
N ALA A 196 -13.00 6.69 -26.33
CA ALA A 196 -12.75 8.11 -26.59
C ALA A 196 -13.00 8.49 -28.08
N GLY A 197 -12.91 7.52 -28.99
CA GLY A 197 -13.29 7.66 -30.39
C GLY A 197 -14.80 7.71 -30.67
N ASP A 198 -15.64 7.35 -29.68
CA ASP A 198 -17.10 7.42 -29.73
C ASP A 198 -17.64 8.29 -28.56
N PRO A 199 -17.70 9.63 -28.77
CA PRO A 199 -18.15 10.55 -27.74
C PRO A 199 -19.60 10.33 -27.30
N LYS A 200 -20.46 9.76 -28.16
CA LYS A 200 -21.85 9.49 -27.80
C LYS A 200 -21.91 8.35 -26.79
N ALA A 201 -21.25 7.22 -27.09
CA ALA A 201 -21.20 6.09 -26.18
C ALA A 201 -20.58 6.48 -24.83
N LEU A 202 -19.45 7.18 -24.86
CA LEU A 202 -18.80 7.67 -23.64
C LEU A 202 -19.71 8.63 -22.85
N GLN A 203 -20.46 9.51 -23.52
CA GLN A 203 -21.40 10.40 -22.86
C GLN A 203 -22.55 9.64 -22.19
N THR A 204 -23.12 8.62 -22.85
CA THR A 204 -24.16 7.76 -22.26
C THR A 204 -23.66 7.09 -20.98
N ILE A 205 -22.47 6.47 -21.02
CA ILE A 205 -21.90 5.79 -19.86
C ILE A 205 -21.64 6.78 -18.72
N LEU A 206 -20.98 7.89 -19.01
CA LEU A 206 -20.68 8.91 -17.99
C LEU A 206 -21.93 9.62 -17.44
N ALA A 207 -23.05 9.61 -18.17
CA ALA A 207 -24.33 10.12 -17.68
C ALA A 207 -25.06 9.10 -16.81
N GLY A 208 -24.92 7.81 -17.10
CA GLY A 208 -25.51 6.72 -16.33
C GLY A 208 -24.75 6.35 -15.06
N ILE A 209 -23.43 6.52 -15.06
CA ILE A 209 -22.62 6.54 -13.84
C ILE A 209 -22.86 7.89 -13.20
N ALA A 210 -23.89 7.97 -12.37
CA ALA A 210 -24.24 9.20 -11.68
C ALA A 210 -23.08 9.56 -10.75
N GLY A 211 -22.13 10.40 -11.17
CA GLY A 211 -20.87 10.58 -10.45
C GLY A 211 -20.45 12.04 -10.36
N GLY A 212 -21.27 12.86 -9.70
CA GLY A 212 -20.81 14.02 -8.94
C GLY A 212 -19.73 14.92 -9.58
N LYS A 213 -19.84 15.30 -10.85
CA LYS A 213 -19.06 16.47 -11.36
C LYS A 213 -19.50 17.77 -10.68
N GLY A 214 -20.47 17.71 -9.77
CA GLY A 214 -20.87 18.78 -8.90
C GLY A 214 -21.20 18.35 -7.48
N GLY A 215 -21.61 19.32 -6.69
CA GLY A 215 -22.08 19.14 -5.33
C GLY A 215 -22.41 20.50 -4.74
N ILE A 216 -22.76 20.51 -3.46
CA ILE A 216 -23.10 21.76 -2.75
C ILE A 216 -21.87 22.52 -2.27
N GLY A 217 -20.67 21.98 -2.47
CA GLY A 217 -19.40 22.56 -2.01
C GLY A 217 -19.14 22.38 -0.51
N ALA A 218 -19.66 21.31 0.08
CA ALA A 218 -19.25 20.80 1.39
C ALA A 218 -18.60 19.43 1.24
N ASP A 219 -17.68 19.11 2.15
CA ASP A 219 -17.19 17.75 2.37
C ASP A 219 -17.74 17.25 3.71
N VAL A 220 -18.07 15.95 3.76
CA VAL A 220 -18.69 15.31 4.91
C VAL A 220 -17.97 14.01 5.26
N VAL A 221 -18.06 13.62 6.52
CA VAL A 221 -17.54 12.34 7.03
C VAL A 221 -18.51 11.77 8.06
N GLU A 222 -18.50 10.46 8.20
CA GLU A 222 -19.16 9.78 9.32
C GLU A 222 -18.15 9.63 10.45
N LEU A 223 -18.51 10.10 11.63
CA LEU A 223 -17.73 9.92 12.84
C LEU A 223 -17.93 8.52 13.42
N ASP A 224 -17.02 8.08 14.28
CA ASP A 224 -17.11 6.80 14.98
C ASP A 224 -18.38 6.67 15.86
N ASP A 225 -19.00 7.80 16.23
CA ASP A 225 -20.28 7.83 16.97
C ASP A 225 -21.53 7.75 16.05
N GLY A 226 -21.33 7.60 14.74
CA GLY A 226 -22.36 7.48 13.71
C GLY A 226 -22.95 8.80 13.21
N ARG A 227 -22.50 9.96 13.74
CA ARG A 227 -22.92 11.26 13.20
C ARG A 227 -22.23 11.54 11.88
N ILE A 228 -22.99 12.08 10.92
CA ILE A 228 -22.43 12.58 9.67
C ILE A 228 -22.26 14.09 9.81
N ILE A 229 -21.01 14.58 9.78
CA ILE A 229 -20.72 16.00 9.96
C ILE A 229 -20.08 16.61 8.71
N VAL A 230 -20.28 17.91 8.54
CA VAL A 230 -19.54 18.75 7.60
C VAL A 230 -18.12 18.97 8.14
N THR A 231 -17.11 18.61 7.36
CA THR A 231 -15.69 18.79 7.71
C THR A 231 -15.06 19.97 7.00
N SER A 232 -15.56 20.34 5.82
CA SER A 232 -15.06 21.48 5.06
C SER A 232 -16.21 22.14 4.30
N VAL A 233 -16.11 23.47 4.13
CA VAL A 233 -17.04 24.25 3.30
C VAL A 233 -16.22 25.10 2.35
N LYS A 234 -16.48 24.93 1.05
CA LYS A 234 -15.75 25.64 -0.01
C LYS A 234 -16.22 27.10 -0.07
N PRO A 235 -15.31 28.08 -0.17
CA PRO A 235 -15.70 29.47 -0.38
C PRO A 235 -16.53 29.67 -1.66
N ASN A 236 -17.52 30.56 -1.60
CA ASN A 236 -18.48 30.88 -2.66
C ASN A 236 -19.33 29.69 -3.12
N SER A 237 -19.59 28.72 -2.22
CA SER A 237 -20.39 27.54 -2.52
C SER A 237 -21.85 27.67 -2.06
N PRO A 238 -22.77 26.85 -2.59
CA PRO A 238 -24.12 26.72 -2.06
C PRO A 238 -24.16 26.42 -0.54
N ALA A 239 -23.26 25.58 -0.04
CA ALA A 239 -23.17 25.24 1.37
C ALA A 239 -22.74 26.46 2.24
N GLU A 240 -21.77 27.25 1.77
CA GLU A 240 -21.38 28.49 2.47
C GLU A 240 -22.54 29.50 2.51
N ALA A 241 -23.25 29.68 1.39
CA ALA A 241 -24.41 30.56 1.32
C ALA A 241 -25.56 30.11 2.24
N ALA A 242 -25.65 28.81 2.53
CA ALA A 242 -26.59 28.22 3.48
C ALA A 242 -26.12 28.29 4.94
N GLY A 243 -24.93 28.83 5.21
CA GLY A 243 -24.36 28.99 6.54
C GLY A 243 -23.80 27.70 7.14
N PHE A 244 -23.43 26.71 6.31
CA PHE A 244 -22.80 25.49 6.82
C PHE A 244 -21.43 25.83 7.41
N THR A 245 -21.08 25.16 8.51
CA THR A 245 -19.80 25.28 9.20
C THR A 245 -19.28 23.91 9.58
N PHE A 246 -18.00 23.82 9.94
CA PHE A 246 -17.43 22.60 10.51
C PHE A 246 -18.29 22.10 11.68
N GLY A 247 -18.57 20.79 11.70
CA GLY A 247 -19.36 20.13 12.73
C GLY A 247 -20.87 20.18 12.51
N ALA A 248 -21.36 20.88 11.48
CA ALA A 248 -22.78 20.83 11.13
C ALA A 248 -23.17 19.38 10.79
N GLN A 249 -24.14 18.82 11.49
CA GLN A 249 -24.58 17.44 11.32
C GLN A 249 -25.61 17.35 10.19
N ILE A 250 -25.41 16.43 9.26
CA ILE A 250 -26.39 16.07 8.22
C ILE A 250 -27.32 14.99 8.78
N VAL A 251 -28.62 15.25 8.76
CA VAL A 251 -29.65 14.38 9.37
C VAL A 251 -30.51 13.70 8.32
N ALA A 252 -30.82 14.39 7.22
CA ALA A 252 -31.58 13.84 6.10
C ALA A 252 -31.15 14.47 4.77
N VAL A 253 -31.30 13.72 3.68
CA VAL A 253 -31.11 14.19 2.30
C VAL A 253 -32.33 13.79 1.47
N ASP A 254 -32.85 14.71 0.64
CA ASP A 254 -34.03 14.50 -0.21
C ASP A 254 -35.23 13.87 0.54
N GLY A 255 -35.49 14.39 1.75
CA GLY A 255 -36.56 13.93 2.64
C GLY A 255 -36.34 12.56 3.30
N GLN A 256 -35.21 11.89 3.05
CA GLN A 256 -34.86 10.59 3.64
C GLN A 256 -33.81 10.74 4.74
N ALA A 257 -33.98 10.06 5.87
CA ALA A 257 -32.97 10.02 6.91
C ALA A 257 -31.65 9.48 6.35
N VAL A 258 -30.50 10.00 6.81
CA VAL A 258 -29.19 9.59 6.28
C VAL A 258 -28.95 8.08 6.39
N ALA A 259 -29.47 7.44 7.43
CA ALA A 259 -29.39 5.99 7.59
C ALA A 259 -30.10 5.22 6.45
N ASP A 260 -31.28 5.70 6.02
CA ASP A 260 -32.05 5.09 4.93
C ASP A 260 -31.41 5.39 3.57
N ALA A 261 -30.89 6.61 3.39
CA ALA A 261 -30.21 7.01 2.17
C ALA A 261 -28.94 6.18 1.92
N LEU A 262 -28.17 5.89 2.97
CA LEU A 262 -26.95 5.09 2.89
C LEU A 262 -27.21 3.57 2.79
N ALA A 263 -28.45 3.12 2.97
CA ALA A 263 -28.84 1.72 2.72
C ALA A 263 -29.15 1.44 1.24
N GLN A 264 -29.23 2.48 0.40
CA GLN A 264 -29.47 2.34 -1.03
C GLN A 264 -28.16 2.02 -1.79
N PRO A 265 -28.21 1.26 -2.90
CA PRO A 265 -27.05 1.01 -3.74
C PRO A 265 -26.44 2.31 -4.28
N VAL A 266 -25.11 2.38 -4.31
CA VAL A 266 -24.34 3.57 -4.68
C VAL A 266 -23.57 3.29 -5.97
N ASN A 267 -24.10 3.74 -7.11
CA ASN A 267 -23.48 3.57 -8.43
C ASN A 267 -22.93 4.91 -8.98
N PHE A 268 -21.78 5.34 -8.47
CA PHE A 268 -21.26 6.69 -8.73
C PHE A 268 -19.82 6.78 -9.29
N ASN A 269 -19.11 5.66 -9.45
CA ASN A 269 -17.71 5.66 -9.91
C ASN A 269 -17.48 4.63 -11.02
N LEU A 270 -16.33 4.65 -11.69
CA LEU A 270 -15.93 3.58 -12.63
C LEU A 270 -15.26 2.40 -11.93
N LYS A 271 -14.72 2.64 -10.73
CA LYS A 271 -14.10 1.64 -9.88
C LYS A 271 -14.94 1.50 -8.61
N PHE A 272 -15.35 0.28 -8.31
CA PHE A 272 -16.12 -0.04 -7.11
C PHE A 272 -15.18 -0.20 -5.91
N PRO A 273 -15.57 0.21 -4.69
CA PRO A 273 -14.80 -0.08 -3.50
C PRO A 273 -14.84 -1.56 -3.10
N GLY A 274 -13.69 -2.15 -2.80
CA GLY A 274 -13.62 -3.60 -2.51
C GLY A 274 -14.09 -4.00 -1.11
N THR A 275 -14.15 -3.08 -0.15
CA THR A 275 -14.60 -3.38 1.23
C THR A 275 -15.91 -2.67 1.58
N ALA A 276 -16.68 -3.25 2.49
CA ALA A 276 -17.88 -2.61 3.04
C ALA A 276 -17.56 -1.27 3.74
N GLU A 277 -16.40 -1.16 4.39
CA GLU A 277 -15.94 0.09 5.01
C GLU A 277 -15.68 1.17 3.95
N SER A 278 -14.97 0.86 2.88
CA SER A 278 -14.74 1.78 1.77
C SER A 278 -16.03 2.15 1.04
N THR A 279 -16.94 1.19 0.82
CA THR A 279 -18.28 1.46 0.26
C THR A 279 -19.03 2.45 1.13
N ARG A 280 -18.98 2.29 2.46
CA ARG A 280 -19.63 3.20 3.42
C ARG A 280 -19.03 4.59 3.38
N VAL A 281 -17.70 4.70 3.42
CA VAL A 281 -16.99 5.99 3.31
C VAL A 281 -17.38 6.71 2.03
N LEU A 282 -17.41 5.98 0.90
CA LEU A 282 -17.80 6.52 -0.38
C LEU A 282 -19.27 7.01 -0.33
N ALA A 283 -20.20 6.16 0.08
CA ALA A 283 -21.62 6.49 0.18
C ALA A 283 -21.87 7.77 0.99
N VAL A 284 -21.19 7.94 2.13
CA VAL A 284 -21.26 9.15 2.95
C VAL A 284 -20.80 10.38 2.19
N GLN A 285 -19.66 10.31 1.49
CA GLN A 285 -19.16 11.42 0.68
C GLN A 285 -20.14 11.81 -0.44
N TYR A 286 -20.92 10.86 -0.96
CA TYR A 286 -21.89 11.09 -2.04
C TYR A 286 -23.23 11.68 -1.58
N LEU A 287 -23.54 11.69 -0.27
CA LEU A 287 -24.76 12.33 0.25
C LEU A 287 -24.91 13.78 -0.21
N VAL A 288 -23.78 14.48 -0.33
CA VAL A 288 -23.71 15.92 -0.68
C VAL A 288 -23.32 16.17 -2.15
N LYS A 289 -23.21 15.12 -2.97
CA LYS A 289 -22.86 15.21 -4.39
C LYS A 289 -24.09 15.05 -5.26
N ARG A 290 -24.22 15.91 -6.27
CA ARG A 290 -25.28 15.85 -7.28
C ARG A 290 -24.76 16.41 -8.62
N PRO A 291 -25.37 16.06 -9.76
CA PRO A 291 -25.04 16.69 -11.04
C PRO A 291 -25.19 18.23 -10.97
N PRO A 292 -24.30 19.01 -11.60
CA PRO A 292 -24.43 20.47 -11.61
C PRO A 292 -25.79 20.93 -12.15
N GLY A 293 -26.40 21.91 -11.49
CA GLY A 293 -27.71 22.46 -11.84
C GLY A 293 -28.91 21.67 -11.30
N THR A 294 -28.68 20.59 -10.55
CA THR A 294 -29.74 19.86 -9.85
C THR A 294 -29.82 20.26 -8.38
N ASP A 295 -31.01 20.20 -7.81
CA ASP A 295 -31.25 20.57 -6.43
C ASP A 295 -31.04 19.39 -5.48
N LEU A 296 -30.58 19.69 -4.27
CA LEU A 296 -30.42 18.76 -3.15
C LEU A 296 -31.11 19.35 -1.92
N GLU A 297 -32.13 18.67 -1.39
CA GLU A 297 -32.70 19.04 -0.10
C GLU A 297 -31.89 18.42 1.03
N ILE A 298 -31.51 19.23 2.03
CA ILE A 298 -30.73 18.78 3.19
C ILE A 298 -31.42 19.25 4.47
N ALA A 299 -31.64 18.30 5.39
CA ALA A 299 -31.90 18.61 6.79
C ALA A 299 -30.60 18.50 7.59
N TYR A 300 -30.25 19.56 8.32
CA TYR A 300 -28.99 19.67 9.06
C TYR A 300 -29.18 20.35 10.41
N GLN A 301 -28.22 20.12 11.31
CA GLN A 301 -28.16 20.71 12.64
C GLN A 301 -26.80 21.38 12.83
N LEU A 302 -26.78 22.66 13.19
CA LEU A 302 -25.52 23.37 13.49
C LEU A 302 -24.96 22.94 14.85
N PRO A 303 -23.63 22.98 15.07
CA PRO A 303 -22.97 22.46 16.30
C PRO A 303 -23.58 22.97 17.61
N ASP A 304 -23.93 24.25 17.68
CA ASP A 304 -24.45 24.91 18.89
C ASP A 304 -25.98 25.04 18.89
N SER A 305 -26.68 24.35 17.97
CA SER A 305 -28.13 24.38 17.84
C SER A 305 -28.74 23.02 18.17
N SER A 306 -29.92 23.03 18.79
CA SER A 306 -30.76 21.82 18.92
C SER A 306 -31.85 21.74 17.84
N GLU A 307 -31.96 22.78 17.00
CA GLU A 307 -32.93 22.87 15.93
C GLU A 307 -32.37 22.24 14.64
N VAL A 308 -33.16 21.36 14.03
CA VAL A 308 -32.91 20.83 12.69
C VAL A 308 -33.51 21.78 11.67
N MET A 309 -32.67 22.28 10.77
CA MET A 309 -33.04 23.18 9.68
C MET A 309 -33.10 22.39 8.37
N THR A 310 -34.01 22.76 7.47
CA THR A 310 -34.07 22.20 6.11
C THR A 310 -33.81 23.30 5.09
N THR A 311 -32.98 23.00 4.10
CA THR A 311 -32.68 23.91 2.98
C THR A 311 -32.55 23.13 1.68
N THR A 312 -32.82 23.78 0.55
CA THR A 312 -32.61 23.23 -0.79
C THR A 312 -31.45 23.96 -1.46
N LEU A 313 -30.43 23.22 -1.87
CA LEU A 313 -29.20 23.75 -2.44
C LEU A 313 -29.05 23.25 -3.88
N THR A 314 -28.83 24.17 -4.82
CA THR A 314 -28.51 23.80 -6.20
C THR A 314 -27.02 23.43 -6.30
N ALA A 315 -26.74 22.20 -6.72
CA ALA A 315 -25.37 21.73 -6.91
C ALA A 315 -24.66 22.49 -8.03
N VAL A 316 -23.40 22.82 -7.78
CA VAL A 316 -22.52 23.50 -8.74
C VAL A 316 -21.42 22.56 -9.18
N ALA A 317 -20.80 22.83 -10.33
CA ALA A 317 -19.65 22.04 -10.77
C ALA A 317 -18.55 22.05 -9.71
N ASN A 318 -18.02 20.88 -9.40
CA ASN A 318 -16.86 20.74 -8.54
C ASN A 318 -15.69 21.39 -9.27
N ILE A 319 -15.22 22.52 -8.75
CA ILE A 319 -13.94 23.09 -9.13
C ILE A 319 -12.87 22.27 -8.42
N SER A 320 -12.75 20.99 -8.78
CA SER A 320 -11.56 20.21 -8.42
C SER A 320 -10.49 20.55 -9.43
N SER A 321 -9.46 21.29 -9.02
CA SER A 321 -8.18 21.15 -9.68
C SER A 321 -7.80 19.68 -9.57
N ARG A 322 -7.62 18.97 -10.69
CA ARG A 322 -6.86 17.72 -10.65
C ARG A 322 -5.59 18.04 -9.87
N PRO A 323 -5.27 17.33 -8.78
CA PRO A 323 -3.97 17.50 -8.14
C PRO A 323 -2.95 17.40 -9.26
N GLN A 324 -2.07 18.40 -9.38
CA GLN A 324 -0.90 18.22 -10.23
C GLN A 324 -0.26 16.94 -9.74
N THR A 325 -0.11 15.96 -10.64
CA THR A 325 0.73 14.79 -10.35
C THR A 325 2.03 15.34 -9.81
N ALA A 326 2.39 14.96 -8.57
CA ALA A 326 3.65 15.38 -7.97
C ALA A 326 4.77 15.13 -8.99
N ALA A 327 5.66 16.12 -9.16
CA ALA A 327 6.71 16.01 -10.17
C ALA A 327 7.60 14.79 -9.93
N MET A 328 7.73 14.37 -8.66
CA MET A 328 8.52 13.24 -8.20
C MET A 328 7.61 12.08 -7.73
N PRO A 329 7.98 10.82 -7.99
CA PRO A 329 7.20 9.66 -7.54
C PRO A 329 7.29 9.43 -6.02
N MET A 330 8.36 9.93 -5.39
CA MET A 330 8.58 9.91 -3.94
C MET A 330 9.23 11.21 -3.49
N GLU A 331 8.91 11.64 -2.28
CA GLU A 331 9.56 12.76 -1.60
C GLU A 331 9.86 12.35 -0.16
N TYR A 332 11.09 12.57 0.30
CA TYR A 332 11.49 12.29 1.68
C TYR A 332 12.07 13.50 2.39
N LYS A 333 11.94 13.52 3.71
CA LYS A 333 12.52 14.55 4.60
C LYS A 333 12.83 13.95 5.97
N LEU A 334 13.70 14.62 6.72
CA LEU A 334 13.83 14.41 8.15
C LEU A 334 12.85 15.36 8.87
N MET A 335 12.10 14.85 9.83
CA MET A 335 11.12 15.59 10.61
C MET A 335 11.16 15.07 12.05
N ASP A 336 11.47 15.92 13.01
CA ASP A 336 11.46 15.58 14.45
C ASP A 336 12.26 14.31 14.79
N GLY A 337 13.45 14.17 14.17
CA GLY A 337 14.31 12.99 14.33
C GLY A 337 13.79 11.71 13.67
N ILE A 338 12.72 11.78 12.88
CA ILE A 338 12.10 10.68 12.12
C ILE A 338 12.34 10.88 10.63
N GLY A 339 12.63 9.79 9.93
CA GLY A 339 12.63 9.77 8.47
C GLY A 339 11.22 9.66 7.94
N TYR A 340 10.78 10.58 7.09
CA TYR A 340 9.46 10.54 6.48
C TYR A 340 9.59 10.47 4.97
N VAL A 341 8.95 9.48 4.33
CA VAL A 341 8.88 9.36 2.86
C VAL A 341 7.44 9.21 2.43
N THR A 342 7.03 10.00 1.43
CA THR A 342 5.73 9.84 0.75
C THR A 342 5.91 9.04 -0.52
N TRP A 343 4.95 8.17 -0.80
CA TRP A 343 4.94 7.39 -2.02
C TRP A 343 3.51 7.20 -2.54
N LYS A 344 3.17 7.94 -3.60
CA LYS A 344 1.79 8.08 -4.10
C LYS A 344 1.41 7.13 -5.25
N GLY A 345 2.26 6.16 -5.60
CA GLY A 345 1.97 5.19 -6.66
C GLY A 345 3.17 4.33 -7.03
N PHE A 346 2.97 3.03 -7.29
CA PHE A 346 4.01 2.08 -7.70
C PHE A 346 4.35 2.20 -9.19
N GLU A 347 4.51 3.43 -9.65
CA GLU A 347 4.81 3.82 -11.02
C GLU A 347 6.23 4.36 -11.13
N ARG A 348 6.72 4.54 -12.36
CA ARG A 348 8.05 5.17 -12.62
C ARG A 348 9.20 4.48 -11.88
N THR A 349 9.18 3.15 -11.92
CA THR A 349 9.98 2.25 -11.08
C THR A 349 11.44 2.65 -10.94
N GLY A 350 12.13 3.01 -12.03
CA GLY A 350 13.54 3.40 -11.98
C GLY A 350 13.85 4.61 -11.10
N ILE A 351 13.07 5.70 -11.19
CA ILE A 351 13.34 6.90 -10.37
C ILE A 351 12.95 6.65 -8.92
N ALA A 352 11.82 5.99 -8.68
CA ALA A 352 11.30 5.76 -7.35
C ALA A 352 12.20 4.82 -6.52
N THR A 353 12.72 3.72 -7.10
CA THR A 353 13.63 2.81 -6.37
C THR A 353 14.91 3.53 -5.96
N HIS A 354 15.47 4.38 -6.82
CA HIS A 354 16.66 5.16 -6.50
C HIS A 354 16.42 6.17 -5.37
N ILE A 355 15.27 6.87 -5.37
CA ILE A 355 14.92 7.79 -4.28
C ILE A 355 14.78 7.04 -2.96
N PHE A 356 14.14 5.87 -2.96
CA PHE A 356 14.01 5.07 -1.74
C PHE A 356 15.37 4.55 -1.25
N ALA A 357 16.24 4.08 -2.16
CA ALA A 357 17.59 3.65 -1.81
C ALA A 357 18.40 4.80 -1.18
N ASP A 358 18.31 6.01 -1.75
CA ASP A 358 18.97 7.20 -1.20
C ASP A 358 18.38 7.59 0.17
N PHE A 359 17.06 7.53 0.33
CA PHE A 359 16.39 7.72 1.62
C PHE A 359 16.96 6.77 2.68
N ILE A 360 16.96 5.46 2.41
CA ILE A 360 17.47 4.42 3.32
C ILE A 360 18.95 4.66 3.66
N LYS A 361 19.76 5.04 2.68
CA LYS A 361 21.17 5.39 2.89
C LYS A 361 21.33 6.59 3.82
N VAL A 362 20.54 7.64 3.65
CA VAL A 362 20.59 8.83 4.53
C VAL A 362 20.12 8.46 5.94
N MET A 363 19.05 7.69 6.09
CA MET A 363 18.53 7.26 7.38
C MET A 363 19.54 6.39 8.13
N GLY A 364 20.19 5.46 7.44
CA GLY A 364 21.25 4.63 8.02
C GLY A 364 22.49 5.44 8.42
N ALA A 365 22.95 6.36 7.56
CA ALA A 365 24.14 7.17 7.82
C ALA A 365 23.96 8.15 9.00
N GLN A 366 22.75 8.69 9.18
CA GLN A 366 22.42 9.56 10.31
C GLN A 366 21.96 8.80 11.55
N GLN A 367 21.87 7.47 11.48
CA GLN A 367 21.36 6.64 12.56
C GLN A 367 19.96 7.11 13.00
N ILE A 368 19.04 7.23 12.04
CA ILE A 368 17.66 7.56 12.33
C ILE A 368 16.95 6.32 12.91
N PRO A 369 16.32 6.41 14.10
CA PRO A 369 15.80 5.25 14.84
C PRO A 369 14.50 4.67 14.24
N GLY A 370 13.72 5.50 13.56
CA GLY A 370 12.44 5.13 12.99
C GLY A 370 12.12 5.92 11.73
N ILE A 371 11.41 5.26 10.81
CA ILE A 371 10.90 5.87 9.59
C ILE A 371 9.38 5.71 9.48
N ILE A 372 8.77 6.65 8.78
CA ILE A 372 7.38 6.64 8.35
C ILE A 372 7.34 6.58 6.83
N ILE A 373 6.64 5.56 6.31
CA ILE A 373 6.35 5.40 4.89
C ILE A 373 4.87 5.74 4.67
N ASP A 374 4.59 6.91 4.10
CA ASP A 374 3.22 7.36 3.81
C ASP A 374 2.78 6.93 2.40
N ILE A 375 1.93 5.91 2.35
CA ILE A 375 1.30 5.38 1.13
C ILE A 375 -0.20 5.67 1.07
N ARG A 376 -0.72 6.62 1.86
CA ARG A 376 -2.10 7.08 1.73
C ARG A 376 -2.35 7.65 0.34
N GLY A 377 -3.46 7.28 -0.30
CA GLY A 377 -3.77 7.66 -1.68
C GLY A 377 -3.03 6.87 -2.74
N ASN A 378 -2.29 5.80 -2.39
CA ASN A 378 -1.52 5.00 -3.34
C ASN A 378 -2.36 3.85 -3.92
N GLY A 379 -2.84 4.02 -5.16
CA GLY A 379 -3.67 3.03 -5.84
C GLY A 379 -2.95 1.79 -6.38
N GLY A 380 -1.69 1.53 -5.97
CA GLY A 380 -0.92 0.38 -6.40
C GLY A 380 -0.08 0.63 -7.66
N GLY A 381 0.15 -0.44 -8.44
CA GLY A 381 0.99 -0.43 -9.64
C GLY A 381 1.91 -1.65 -9.70
N SER A 382 3.20 -1.42 -9.91
CA SER A 382 4.18 -2.50 -10.12
C SER A 382 4.51 -3.29 -8.84
N ALA A 383 4.16 -4.58 -8.81
CA ALA A 383 4.61 -5.52 -7.77
C ALA A 383 6.14 -5.68 -7.71
N LEU A 384 6.85 -5.50 -8.83
CA LEU A 384 8.30 -5.59 -8.81
C LEU A 384 8.95 -4.39 -8.09
N MET A 385 8.34 -3.20 -8.23
CA MET A 385 8.73 -2.01 -7.49
C MET A 385 8.45 -2.17 -5.99
N GLU A 386 7.31 -2.78 -5.66
CA GLU A 386 6.98 -3.17 -4.29
C GLU A 386 8.06 -4.05 -3.68
N PHE A 387 8.43 -5.14 -4.36
CA PHE A 387 9.47 -6.06 -3.87
C PHE A 387 10.82 -5.37 -3.71
N ALA A 388 11.18 -4.49 -4.65
CA ALA A 388 12.42 -3.72 -4.56
C ALA A 388 12.44 -2.78 -3.34
N VAL A 389 11.34 -2.11 -3.02
CA VAL A 389 11.26 -1.23 -1.82
C VAL A 389 11.26 -2.05 -0.54
N LEU A 390 10.44 -3.11 -0.48
CA LEU A 390 10.39 -4.03 0.65
C LEU A 390 11.77 -4.59 0.98
N SER A 391 12.55 -4.96 -0.04
CA SER A 391 13.84 -5.61 0.17
C SER A 391 14.82 -4.76 0.99
N TYR A 392 14.81 -3.43 0.86
CA TYR A 392 15.68 -2.54 1.66
C TYR A 392 15.38 -2.56 3.17
N LEU A 393 14.28 -3.15 3.59
CA LEU A 393 13.88 -3.23 5.01
C LEU A 393 14.31 -4.54 5.69
N TYR A 394 14.99 -5.44 4.96
CA TYR A 394 15.42 -6.76 5.45
C TYR A 394 16.88 -7.05 5.11
N SER A 395 17.58 -7.76 6.00
CA SER A 395 18.97 -8.19 5.76
C SER A 395 19.04 -9.56 5.10
N GLU A 396 20.23 -9.98 4.63
CA GLU A 396 20.43 -11.32 4.10
C GLU A 396 20.27 -12.41 5.18
N GLU A 397 20.61 -12.08 6.44
CA GLU A 397 20.48 -12.99 7.59
C GLU A 397 19.04 -13.15 8.07
N ASN A 398 18.22 -12.10 7.93
CA ASN A 398 16.81 -12.11 8.27
C ASN A 398 15.97 -11.53 7.11
N PRO A 399 15.83 -12.29 6.00
CA PRO A 399 15.12 -11.82 4.84
C PRO A 399 13.60 -11.97 4.99
N LEU A 400 12.83 -11.19 4.24
CA LEU A 400 11.39 -11.40 4.11
C LEU A 400 11.13 -12.68 3.31
N SER A 401 10.43 -13.64 3.90
CA SER A 401 9.88 -14.78 3.18
C SER A 401 8.44 -14.51 2.76
N LEU A 402 8.15 -14.57 1.46
CA LEU A 402 6.77 -14.56 0.95
C LEU A 402 6.10 -15.94 1.09
N GLY A 403 6.82 -16.96 1.54
CA GLY A 403 6.31 -18.32 1.76
C GLY A 403 5.39 -18.47 2.98
N ILE A 404 4.85 -17.36 3.49
CA ILE A 404 3.70 -17.35 4.39
C ILE A 404 2.37 -17.38 3.60
N ALA A 405 2.43 -17.34 2.27
CA ALA A 405 1.30 -17.46 1.37
C ALA A 405 1.62 -18.34 0.16
N ASP A 406 0.58 -18.89 -0.46
CA ASP A 406 0.64 -19.58 -1.75
C ASP A 406 0.05 -18.70 -2.84
N SER A 407 0.58 -18.78 -4.06
CA SER A 407 -0.09 -18.18 -5.21
C SER A 407 -1.25 -19.08 -5.67
N TYR A 408 -2.35 -18.48 -6.10
CA TYR A 408 -3.52 -19.18 -6.62
C TYR A 408 -4.04 -18.49 -7.88
N ARG A 409 -4.03 -19.22 -9.01
CA ARG A 409 -4.39 -18.65 -10.32
C ARG A 409 -4.93 -19.70 -11.27
N TYR A 410 -5.73 -19.26 -12.24
CA TYR A 410 -6.24 -20.13 -13.29
C TYR A 410 -5.12 -20.50 -14.28
N ASN A 411 -4.94 -21.79 -14.54
CA ASN A 411 -4.03 -22.31 -15.55
C ASN A 411 -4.81 -22.66 -16.82
N ALA A 412 -4.58 -21.88 -17.89
CA ALA A 412 -5.27 -22.06 -19.16
C ALA A 412 -4.92 -23.35 -19.91
N LEU A 413 -3.79 -24.00 -19.60
CA LEU A 413 -3.40 -25.27 -20.22
C LEU A 413 -4.11 -26.47 -19.59
N THR A 414 -4.31 -26.43 -18.26
CA THR A 414 -4.99 -27.50 -17.53
C THR A 414 -6.47 -27.23 -17.32
N GLU A 415 -6.93 -26.01 -17.60
CA GLU A 415 -8.29 -25.51 -17.34
C GLU A 415 -8.72 -25.60 -15.87
N GLU A 416 -7.75 -25.52 -14.96
CA GLU A 416 -7.96 -25.63 -13.51
C GLU A 416 -7.24 -24.50 -12.78
N PHE A 417 -7.69 -24.19 -11.55
CA PHE A 417 -6.91 -23.35 -10.66
C PHE A 417 -5.77 -24.13 -10.02
N VAL A 418 -4.59 -23.53 -10.01
CA VAL A 418 -3.39 -24.13 -9.42
C VAL A 418 -2.97 -23.30 -8.21
N ARG A 419 -2.72 -23.99 -7.09
CA ARG A 419 -2.13 -23.44 -5.88
C ARG A 419 -0.65 -23.81 -5.81
N GLU A 420 0.23 -22.82 -5.75
CA GLU A 420 1.67 -23.02 -5.76
C GLU A 420 2.34 -22.31 -4.58
N PRO A 421 3.20 -23.01 -3.81
CA PRO A 421 3.95 -22.37 -2.75
C PRO A 421 4.81 -21.22 -3.24
N LYS A 422 4.75 -20.07 -2.55
CA LYS A 422 5.73 -19.01 -2.79
C LYS A 422 7.05 -19.38 -2.14
N THR A 423 8.13 -19.33 -2.90
CA THR A 423 9.50 -19.56 -2.41
C THR A 423 10.35 -18.30 -2.46
N THR A 424 9.76 -17.16 -2.83
CA THR A 424 10.46 -15.89 -2.97
C THR A 424 10.90 -15.36 -1.62
N VAL A 425 12.18 -14.96 -1.56
CA VAL A 425 12.82 -14.37 -0.40
C VAL A 425 13.39 -13.02 -0.82
N LEU A 426 13.15 -11.97 -0.02
CA LEU A 426 13.55 -10.59 -0.32
C LEU A 426 14.49 -10.06 0.77
N SER A 427 15.62 -9.49 0.35
CA SER A 427 16.58 -8.79 1.20
C SER A 427 17.28 -7.68 0.43
N ALA A 428 17.90 -6.74 1.15
CA ALA A 428 18.57 -5.61 0.52
C ALA A 428 19.61 -6.08 -0.52
N PRO A 429 19.79 -5.33 -1.62
CA PRO A 429 20.76 -5.71 -2.64
C PRO A 429 22.17 -5.87 -2.04
N PRO A 430 23.00 -6.79 -2.57
CA PRO A 430 24.36 -6.98 -2.12
C PRO A 430 25.14 -5.65 -2.06
N ALA A 431 25.94 -5.46 -1.01
CA ALA A 431 26.69 -4.23 -0.71
C ALA A 431 25.84 -2.99 -0.37
N THR A 432 24.53 -3.11 -0.23
CA THR A 432 23.67 -2.06 0.35
C THR A 432 23.38 -2.39 1.82
N GLN A 433 23.40 -1.40 2.71
CA GLN A 433 22.94 -1.61 4.08
C GLN A 433 21.41 -1.53 4.13
N PRO A 434 20.72 -2.54 4.69
CA PRO A 434 19.29 -2.46 4.94
C PRO A 434 18.98 -1.45 6.03
N TYR A 435 17.76 -0.91 6.01
CA TYR A 435 17.24 -0.18 7.16
C TYR A 435 16.59 -1.17 8.14
N LEU A 436 17.14 -1.24 9.35
CA LEU A 436 16.70 -2.17 10.40
C LEU A 436 16.08 -1.45 11.62
N GLY A 437 15.90 -0.13 11.53
CA GLY A 437 15.14 0.62 12.55
C GLY A 437 13.64 0.39 12.45
N ASP A 438 12.87 1.07 13.28
CA ASP A 438 11.41 0.92 13.29
C ASP A 438 10.78 1.47 12.03
N VAL A 439 9.72 0.80 11.58
CA VAL A 439 8.97 1.22 10.41
C VAL A 439 7.51 1.37 10.81
N VAL A 440 6.96 2.54 10.54
CA VAL A 440 5.52 2.80 10.55
C VAL A 440 5.09 3.06 9.11
N VAL A 441 3.95 2.49 8.71
CA VAL A 441 3.36 2.70 7.39
C VAL A 441 2.01 3.38 7.57
N LEU A 442 1.80 4.50 6.89
CA LEU A 442 0.51 5.19 6.90
C LEU A 442 -0.33 4.73 5.71
N VAL A 443 -1.54 4.25 5.99
CA VAL A 443 -2.50 3.77 4.98
C VAL A 443 -3.84 4.50 5.09
N ASP A 444 -4.60 4.47 4.01
CA ASP A 444 -6.00 4.89 3.96
C ASP A 444 -6.77 3.96 3.01
N GLN A 445 -8.09 4.16 2.90
CA GLN A 445 -8.96 3.38 2.04
C GLN A 445 -8.66 3.54 0.54
N HIS A 446 -7.75 4.43 0.15
CA HIS A 446 -7.31 4.57 -1.24
C HIS A 446 -6.02 3.79 -1.53
N CYS A 447 -5.48 3.09 -0.53
CA CYS A 447 -4.41 2.11 -0.72
C CYS A 447 -4.97 0.86 -1.39
N VAL A 448 -4.53 0.56 -2.61
CA VAL A 448 -5.04 -0.56 -3.42
C VAL A 448 -3.91 -1.44 -3.95
N SER A 449 -4.14 -2.73 -4.13
CA SER A 449 -3.26 -3.64 -4.90
C SER A 449 -1.84 -3.72 -4.30
N ALA A 450 -0.78 -3.43 -5.06
CA ALA A 450 0.60 -3.43 -4.56
C ALA A 450 0.82 -2.60 -3.27
N CYS A 451 0.02 -1.55 -3.05
CA CYS A 451 0.03 -0.81 -1.79
C CYS A 451 -0.39 -1.68 -0.60
N GLU A 452 -1.42 -2.48 -0.80
CA GLU A 452 -1.97 -3.39 0.19
C GLU A 452 -1.07 -4.60 0.39
N PHE A 453 -0.52 -5.17 -0.69
CA PHE A 453 0.47 -6.25 -0.57
C PHE A 453 1.68 -5.79 0.25
N MET A 454 2.22 -4.59 -0.02
CA MET A 454 3.31 -4.04 0.79
C MET A 454 2.94 -3.94 2.28
N SER A 455 1.77 -3.38 2.57
CA SER A 455 1.27 -3.20 3.94
C SER A 455 1.06 -4.53 4.64
N TYR A 456 0.46 -5.49 3.93
CA TYR A 456 0.20 -6.84 4.40
C TYR A 456 1.50 -7.58 4.71
N TRP A 457 2.49 -7.58 3.81
CA TRP A 457 3.76 -8.27 4.05
C TRP A 457 4.52 -7.68 5.23
N LEU A 458 4.51 -6.35 5.39
CA LEU A 458 5.16 -5.69 6.51
C LEU A 458 4.45 -5.95 7.85
N GLN A 459 3.12 -6.02 7.84
CA GLN A 459 2.33 -6.33 9.04
C GLN A 459 2.45 -7.81 9.41
N ALA A 460 2.24 -8.72 8.44
CA ALA A 460 2.22 -10.16 8.66
C ALA A 460 3.59 -10.73 9.08
N SER A 461 4.69 -10.07 8.69
CA SER A 461 6.06 -10.39 9.13
C SER A 461 6.44 -9.73 10.46
N GLY A 462 5.62 -8.81 10.97
CA GLY A 462 5.92 -7.98 12.15
C GLY A 462 7.01 -6.93 11.91
N ARG A 463 7.32 -6.60 10.65
CA ARG A 463 8.37 -5.63 10.30
C ARG A 463 7.95 -4.19 10.49
N ALA A 464 6.68 -3.87 10.30
CA ALA A 464 6.15 -2.51 10.47
C ALA A 464 4.81 -2.50 11.18
N THR A 465 4.48 -1.35 11.76
CA THR A 465 3.15 -1.05 12.27
C THR A 465 2.36 -0.23 11.25
N ILE A 466 1.16 -0.69 10.93
CA ILE A 466 0.23 -0.03 10.01
C ILE A 466 -0.67 0.94 10.78
N VAL A 467 -0.73 2.19 10.33
CA VAL A 467 -1.48 3.28 10.99
C VAL A 467 -2.43 3.92 9.97
N GLY A 468 -3.69 4.10 10.35
CA GLY A 468 -4.72 4.66 9.46
C GLY A 468 -6.05 4.88 10.18
N GLN A 469 -7.00 5.55 9.56
CA GLN A 469 -8.37 5.67 10.09
C GLN A 469 -9.29 4.54 9.63
N TYR A 470 -9.05 4.01 8.43
CA TYR A 470 -9.84 2.97 7.77
C TYR A 470 -8.93 1.83 7.32
N SER A 471 -9.50 0.66 7.04
CA SER A 471 -8.82 -0.39 6.27
C SER A 471 -8.50 0.10 4.85
N THR A 472 -7.60 -0.60 4.19
CA THR A 472 -7.35 -0.41 2.76
C THR A 472 -8.48 -0.98 1.90
N GLU A 473 -8.38 -0.85 0.58
CA GLU A 473 -9.50 -1.04 -0.36
C GLU A 473 -9.93 -2.51 -0.61
N GLY A 474 -9.12 -3.49 -0.22
CA GLY A 474 -9.43 -4.91 -0.33
C GLY A 474 -9.22 -5.50 -1.72
N GLY A 475 -8.27 -4.97 -2.51
CA GLY A 475 -7.90 -5.45 -3.85
C GLY A 475 -6.76 -6.47 -3.81
N GLY A 476 -7.01 -7.67 -3.29
CA GLY A 476 -6.00 -8.70 -2.99
C GLY A 476 -5.65 -9.63 -4.14
N GLY A 477 -5.47 -9.12 -5.36
CA GLY A 477 -5.17 -10.00 -6.49
C GLY A 477 -4.54 -9.35 -7.71
N ASN A 478 -3.98 -10.20 -8.57
CA ASN A 478 -3.49 -9.79 -9.89
C ASN A 478 -4.67 -9.67 -10.85
N THR A 479 -4.64 -8.65 -11.69
CA THR A 479 -5.73 -8.38 -12.64
C THR A 479 -5.38 -8.84 -14.04
N ASN A 480 -6.41 -9.13 -14.80
CA ASN A 480 -6.34 -9.29 -16.26
C ASN A 480 -7.57 -8.59 -16.86
N ALA A 481 -7.61 -8.41 -18.18
CA ALA A 481 -8.70 -7.74 -18.85
C ALA A 481 -9.15 -8.49 -20.11
N VAL A 482 -10.44 -8.39 -20.39
CA VAL A 482 -11.08 -8.92 -21.61
C VAL A 482 -11.46 -7.75 -22.50
N THR A 483 -11.06 -7.78 -23.77
CA THR A 483 -11.49 -6.77 -24.74
C THR A 483 -12.92 -7.08 -25.20
N MET A 484 -13.81 -6.09 -25.11
CA MET A 484 -15.24 -6.21 -25.44
C MET A 484 -15.56 -5.47 -26.75
N PRO A 485 -16.75 -5.68 -27.37
CA PRO A 485 -17.20 -4.89 -28.51
C PRO A 485 -17.06 -3.38 -28.28
N GLY A 486 -16.57 -2.65 -29.28
CA GLY A 486 -16.20 -1.24 -29.12
C GLY A 486 -14.81 -1.02 -28.52
N GLY A 487 -14.08 -2.09 -28.20
CA GLY A 487 -12.68 -2.06 -27.79
C GLY A 487 -12.44 -1.69 -26.33
N PHE A 488 -13.49 -1.35 -25.57
CA PHE A 488 -13.37 -1.16 -24.12
C PHE A 488 -12.98 -2.48 -23.46
N MET A 489 -12.37 -2.41 -22.27
CA MET A 489 -11.87 -3.62 -21.60
C MET A 489 -12.59 -3.84 -20.28
N PHE A 490 -13.05 -5.07 -20.03
CA PHE A 490 -13.57 -5.51 -18.75
C PHE A 490 -12.43 -6.11 -17.92
N ASN A 491 -12.01 -5.42 -16.86
CA ASN A 491 -10.96 -5.86 -15.95
C ASN A 491 -11.55 -6.80 -14.89
N TYR A 492 -10.80 -7.85 -14.54
CA TYR A 492 -11.20 -8.81 -13.51
C TYR A 492 -9.99 -9.34 -12.74
N THR A 493 -10.24 -9.88 -11.54
CA THR A 493 -9.21 -10.51 -10.72
C THR A 493 -8.95 -11.94 -11.19
N ALA A 494 -7.75 -12.19 -11.69
CA ALA A 494 -7.37 -13.45 -12.34
C ALA A 494 -6.55 -14.39 -11.43
N GLY A 495 -5.95 -13.85 -10.37
CA GLY A 495 -5.17 -14.61 -9.40
C GLY A 495 -5.06 -13.87 -8.07
N THR A 496 -4.76 -14.59 -7.01
CA THR A 496 -4.63 -14.07 -5.64
C THR A 496 -3.52 -14.80 -4.89
N ASP A 497 -3.23 -14.32 -3.68
CA ASP A 497 -2.37 -15.01 -2.72
C ASP A 497 -3.24 -15.55 -1.58
N ILE A 498 -3.02 -16.80 -1.19
CA ILE A 498 -3.71 -17.46 -0.08
C ILE A 498 -2.79 -17.42 1.14
N ASP A 499 -3.21 -16.78 2.23
CA ASP A 499 -2.48 -16.81 3.50
C ASP A 499 -2.52 -18.23 4.09
N LEU A 500 -1.35 -18.81 4.38
CA LEU A 500 -1.22 -20.15 4.92
C LEU A 500 -1.76 -20.28 6.36
N LYS A 501 -1.90 -19.17 7.09
CA LYS A 501 -2.44 -19.19 8.46
C LYS A 501 -3.96 -19.30 8.46
N THR A 502 -4.64 -18.67 7.51
CA THR A 502 -6.11 -18.59 7.45
C THR A 502 -6.71 -19.51 6.40
N ASP A 503 -5.91 -19.95 5.43
CA ASP A 503 -6.33 -20.67 4.21
C ASP A 503 -7.32 -19.88 3.35
N LEU A 504 -7.28 -18.54 3.46
CA LEU A 504 -8.12 -17.61 2.73
C LEU A 504 -7.26 -16.65 1.89
N PRO A 505 -7.84 -16.00 0.86
CA PRO A 505 -7.20 -14.88 0.20
C PRO A 505 -6.76 -13.84 1.24
N THR A 506 -5.56 -13.29 1.09
CA THR A 506 -4.90 -12.45 2.12
C THR A 506 -5.80 -11.37 2.72
N PHE A 507 -6.16 -10.35 1.94
CA PHE A 507 -6.92 -9.18 2.38
C PHE A 507 -8.07 -8.82 1.42
N GLN A 508 -8.42 -9.71 0.48
CA GLN A 508 -9.54 -9.47 -0.45
C GLN A 508 -10.83 -9.18 0.33
N ALA A 509 -11.57 -8.15 -0.09
CA ALA A 509 -12.83 -7.69 0.49
C ALA A 509 -12.79 -7.18 1.95
N VAL A 510 -11.63 -7.28 2.61
CA VAL A 510 -11.41 -6.83 4.00
C VAL A 510 -10.45 -5.65 4.07
N GLY A 511 -9.45 -5.63 3.18
CA GLY A 511 -8.32 -4.71 3.25
C GLY A 511 -7.33 -5.07 4.37
N VAL A 512 -6.19 -4.38 4.39
CA VAL A 512 -5.24 -4.39 5.49
C VAL A 512 -5.79 -3.49 6.59
N VAL A 513 -6.09 -4.08 7.74
CA VAL A 513 -6.61 -3.37 8.91
C VAL A 513 -5.44 -2.72 9.66
N PRO A 514 -5.47 -1.41 9.96
CA PRO A 514 -4.41 -0.77 10.73
C PRO A 514 -4.22 -1.39 12.11
N ASP A 515 -2.96 -1.59 12.52
CA ASP A 515 -2.61 -1.95 13.91
C ASP A 515 -2.98 -0.82 14.87
N VAL A 516 -2.82 0.43 14.41
CA VAL A 516 -3.26 1.63 15.12
C VAL A 516 -4.35 2.30 14.29
N ARG A 517 -5.60 2.07 14.70
CA ARG A 517 -6.76 2.75 14.15
C ARG A 517 -6.93 4.12 14.81
N VAL A 518 -6.62 5.17 14.05
CA VAL A 518 -6.85 6.55 14.46
C VAL A 518 -8.36 6.82 14.43
N PRO A 519 -8.97 7.38 15.48
CA PRO A 519 -10.40 7.62 15.49
C PRO A 519 -10.82 8.63 14.42
N VAL A 520 -12.07 8.55 14.00
CA VAL A 520 -12.75 9.57 13.19
C VAL A 520 -13.71 10.30 14.11
N ASN A 521 -13.22 11.36 14.74
CA ASN A 521 -14.01 12.17 15.66
C ASN A 521 -13.84 13.67 15.35
N GLU A 522 -14.61 14.53 16.04
CA GLU A 522 -14.51 15.97 15.80
C GLU A 522 -13.12 16.55 16.05
N GLU A 523 -12.34 15.99 16.97
CA GLU A 523 -10.98 16.45 17.26
C GLU A 523 -10.04 16.13 16.10
N THR A 524 -10.03 14.90 15.60
CA THR A 524 -9.20 14.48 14.47
C THR A 524 -9.60 15.18 13.18
N GLU A 525 -10.89 15.38 12.94
CA GLU A 525 -11.36 16.08 11.74
C GLU A 525 -11.11 17.60 11.83
N ARG A 526 -11.20 18.18 13.03
CA ARG A 526 -10.81 19.59 13.24
C ARG A 526 -9.32 19.77 13.03
N ARG A 527 -8.49 18.85 13.55
CA ARG A 527 -7.05 18.84 13.33
C ARG A 527 -6.70 18.85 11.83
N LYS A 528 -7.40 18.06 11.01
CA LYS A 528 -7.24 18.08 9.55
C LYS A 528 -7.62 19.43 8.93
N LEU A 529 -8.76 20.00 9.34
CA LEU A 529 -9.22 21.30 8.85
C LEU A 529 -8.21 22.42 9.16
N GLU A 530 -7.54 22.35 10.30
CA GLU A 530 -6.53 23.30 10.75
C GLU A 530 -5.14 23.08 10.09
N GLY A 531 -5.04 22.17 9.12
CA GLY A 531 -3.80 21.86 8.38
C GLY A 531 -2.92 20.82 9.06
N GLY A 532 -3.44 20.14 10.08
CA GLY A 532 -2.81 19.01 10.74
C GLY A 532 -3.01 17.67 10.05
N ASP A 533 -2.34 16.66 10.58
CA ASP A 533 -2.43 15.29 10.09
C ASP A 533 -2.49 14.31 11.27
N PRO A 534 -3.70 13.97 11.76
CA PRO A 534 -3.85 13.10 12.93
C PRO A 534 -3.29 11.69 12.72
N VAL A 535 -3.20 11.22 11.47
CA VAL A 535 -2.64 9.89 11.15
C VAL A 535 -1.12 9.92 11.19
N LEU A 536 -0.50 10.97 10.66
CA LEU A 536 0.94 11.20 10.81
C LEU A 536 1.32 11.43 12.28
N ASP A 537 0.55 12.25 13.00
CA ASP A 537 0.76 12.54 14.42
C ASP A 537 0.74 11.23 15.24
N ALA A 538 -0.22 10.34 14.97
CA ALA A 538 -0.29 9.01 15.60
C ALA A 538 0.89 8.09 15.23
N GLY A 539 1.34 8.11 13.96
CA GLY A 539 2.48 7.33 13.52
C GLY A 539 3.80 7.78 14.16
N ILE A 540 4.01 9.10 14.26
CA ILE A 540 5.14 9.70 14.98
C ILE A 540 5.11 9.26 16.45
N GLU A 541 3.94 9.35 17.08
CA GLU A 541 3.80 8.97 18.48
C GLU A 541 4.09 7.50 18.72
N TYR A 542 3.63 6.63 17.82
CA TYR A 542 3.90 5.20 17.92
C TYR A 542 5.39 4.89 17.83
N LEU A 543 6.13 5.52 16.91
CA LEU A 543 7.59 5.37 16.82
C LEU A 543 8.29 5.81 18.09
N ARG A 544 7.85 6.93 18.68
CA ARG A 544 8.37 7.41 19.97
C ARG A 544 8.11 6.41 21.09
N ARG A 545 6.91 5.81 21.15
CA ARG A 545 6.58 4.75 22.11
C ARG A 545 7.46 3.51 21.96
N LEU A 546 7.66 3.03 20.73
CA LEU A 546 8.55 1.88 20.47
C LEU A 546 9.99 2.14 20.93
N ALA A 547 10.49 3.34 20.71
CA ALA A 547 11.80 3.73 21.21
C ALA A 547 11.84 3.77 22.74
N PHE A 548 10.80 4.27 23.40
CA PHE A 548 10.68 4.30 24.85
C PHE A 548 10.58 2.90 25.48
N GLU A 549 9.73 2.02 24.95
CA GLU A 549 9.56 0.63 25.46
C GLU A 549 10.89 -0.15 25.47
N ARG A 550 11.77 0.12 24.49
CA ARG A 550 13.09 -0.51 24.40
C ARG A 550 14.11 -0.04 25.44
N LEU A 551 13.82 1.03 26.18
CA LEU A 551 14.70 1.49 27.24
C LEU A 551 14.77 0.50 28.41
N GLY A 552 13.82 -0.44 28.53
CA GLY A 552 13.81 -1.44 29.59
C GLY A 552 13.50 -0.82 30.94
N HIS A 553 12.33 -1.15 31.50
CA HIS A 553 11.93 -0.67 32.82
C HIS A 553 12.46 -1.61 33.90
N GLU A 554 13.59 -1.26 34.50
CA GLU A 554 13.97 -1.76 35.83
C GLU A 554 14.00 -0.53 36.77
N PRO A 555 12.86 -0.14 37.38
CA PRO A 555 12.85 0.93 38.36
C PRO A 555 13.68 0.52 39.58
N ALA A 556 14.91 1.01 39.68
CA ALA A 556 15.68 0.98 40.91
C ALA A 556 15.37 2.25 41.73
N PRO A 557 14.79 2.15 42.93
CA PRO A 557 14.60 3.32 43.78
C PRO A 557 15.96 3.78 44.31
N PHE A 558 16.38 4.99 43.95
CA PHE A 558 17.38 5.72 44.75
C PHE A 558 16.72 6.37 45.98
N ALA A 559 17.51 6.58 47.04
CA ALA A 559 17.07 7.17 48.31
C ALA A 559 16.56 8.63 48.20
N ASN A 560 16.62 9.24 47.02
CA ASN A 560 16.20 10.59 46.68
C ASN A 560 15.10 10.63 45.58
N GLY A 561 14.46 9.50 45.26
CA GLY A 561 13.32 9.46 44.32
C GLY A 561 13.67 9.41 42.83
N ALA A 562 14.96 9.32 42.48
CA ALA A 562 15.40 9.17 41.09
C ALA A 562 15.09 7.77 40.54
N VAL A 563 14.35 7.73 39.43
CA VAL A 563 14.21 6.53 38.58
C VAL A 563 15.28 6.59 37.50
N THR A 564 16.19 5.61 37.49
CA THR A 564 17.18 5.43 36.43
C THR A 564 16.80 4.25 35.56
N THR A 565 16.44 4.51 34.29
CA THR A 565 16.49 3.48 33.24
C THR A 565 17.84 3.55 32.54
N THR A 566 18.40 2.40 32.18
CA THR A 566 19.71 2.24 31.56
C THR A 566 19.47 1.53 30.24
N VAL A 567 19.69 2.20 29.11
CA VAL A 567 19.77 1.48 27.83
C VAL A 567 21.00 0.57 27.90
N PRO A 568 20.88 -0.76 27.83
CA PRO A 568 22.04 -1.63 27.97
C PRO A 568 23.11 -1.29 26.92
N ALA A 569 24.38 -1.24 27.33
CA ALA A 569 25.48 -1.17 26.38
C ALA A 569 25.43 -2.39 25.45
N GLY A 570 25.47 -2.15 24.14
CA GLY A 570 25.36 -3.22 23.14
C GLY A 570 23.91 -3.61 22.83
N TRP A 571 23.21 -2.75 22.08
CA TRP A 571 22.18 -3.21 21.14
C TRP A 571 22.80 -4.26 20.21
N GLN A 572 22.76 -5.52 20.65
CA GLN A 572 22.77 -6.66 19.78
C GLN A 572 21.33 -7.13 19.72
N SER A 573 20.88 -7.25 18.48
CA SER A 573 19.78 -8.08 18.04
C SER A 573 19.23 -9.06 19.09
N ASN A 574 17.92 -9.29 19.07
CA ASN A 574 17.40 -10.64 19.36
C ASN A 574 18.29 -11.66 18.63
N ALA A 575 18.40 -12.91 19.09
CA ALA A 575 19.41 -13.92 18.70
C ALA A 575 19.62 -14.21 17.18
N ASP A 576 18.97 -13.44 16.30
CA ASP A 576 18.74 -13.56 14.88
C ASP A 576 19.38 -12.39 14.07
N GLY A 577 20.17 -11.51 14.69
CA GLY A 577 21.14 -10.66 13.97
C GLY A 577 20.62 -9.35 13.35
N ALA A 578 19.37 -8.93 13.60
CA ALA A 578 18.86 -7.64 13.13
C ALA A 578 19.10 -6.52 14.16
N ALA A 579 19.93 -5.50 13.85
CA ALA A 579 19.72 -4.08 14.18
C ALA A 579 20.98 -3.17 14.19
N TYR A 580 20.69 -1.90 13.94
CA TYR A 580 21.24 -0.64 14.47
C TYR A 580 22.31 -0.71 15.59
N ARG A 581 23.31 0.19 15.53
CA ARG A 581 24.32 0.39 16.59
C ARG A 581 23.90 1.51 17.56
N SER A 582 23.53 1.13 18.78
CA SER A 582 23.47 2.05 19.94
C SER A 582 24.86 2.63 20.26
N PRO A 583 24.96 3.80 20.91
CA PRO A 583 26.21 4.25 21.54
C PRO A 583 26.80 3.20 22.49
N ASP A 584 28.12 3.28 22.70
CA ASP A 584 28.88 2.37 23.57
C ASP A 584 28.52 2.51 25.07
N ASN A 585 27.79 3.57 25.44
CA ASN A 585 27.44 3.91 26.83
C ASN A 585 25.92 3.87 27.06
N PRO A 586 25.49 3.45 28.27
CA PRO A 586 24.08 3.45 28.63
C PRO A 586 23.49 4.86 28.76
N ILE A 587 22.29 5.06 28.23
CA ILE A 587 21.50 6.29 28.42
C ILE A 587 20.81 6.20 29.78
N THR A 588 21.00 7.23 30.62
CA THR A 588 20.40 7.34 31.96
C THR A 588 19.34 8.44 31.97
N LEU A 589 18.07 8.07 32.16
CA LEU A 589 17.01 9.02 32.52
C LEU A 589 17.04 9.22 34.04
N SER A 590 16.89 10.43 34.57
CA SER A 590 16.83 10.70 36.00
C SER A 590 15.70 11.68 36.30
N ILE A 591 14.78 11.31 37.17
CA ILE A 591 13.63 12.15 37.54
C ILE A 591 13.79 12.61 38.98
N THR A 592 13.84 13.92 39.24
CA THR A 592 14.09 14.45 40.60
C THR A 592 13.12 15.58 40.91
N ALA A 593 12.51 15.57 42.10
CA ALA A 593 11.83 16.75 42.62
C ALA A 593 12.87 17.81 42.98
N TRP A 594 12.66 19.04 42.53
CA TRP A 594 13.55 20.16 42.86
C TRP A 594 13.22 20.68 44.26
N THR A 595 14.14 20.50 45.20
CA THR A 595 13.95 20.85 46.63
C THR A 595 14.94 21.88 47.15
N ASP A 596 15.85 22.37 46.30
CA ASP A 596 16.93 23.26 46.72
C ASP A 596 16.46 24.70 46.97
N SER A 597 15.28 25.08 46.45
CA SER A 597 14.65 26.38 46.68
C SER A 597 13.13 26.34 46.51
N ASP A 598 12.44 27.37 47.00
CA ASP A 598 11.01 27.61 46.74
C ASP A 598 10.76 28.21 45.33
N GLU A 599 11.75 28.17 44.43
CA GLU A 599 11.62 28.73 43.07
C GLU A 599 10.72 27.84 42.21
N THR A 600 9.85 28.46 41.43
CA THR A 600 8.86 27.77 40.57
C THR A 600 8.94 28.21 39.11
N ASP A 601 9.76 29.20 38.77
CA ASP A 601 10.02 29.57 37.38
C ASP A 601 10.99 28.54 36.73
N PRO A 602 10.56 27.79 35.69
CA PRO A 602 11.40 26.78 35.03
C PRO A 602 12.75 27.34 34.53
N ASP A 603 12.77 28.59 34.04
CA ASP A 603 14.00 29.20 33.52
C ASP A 603 14.98 29.49 34.66
N ALA A 604 14.48 30.02 35.79
CA ALA A 604 15.30 30.31 36.97
C ALA A 604 15.82 29.03 37.64
N ILE A 605 14.98 27.98 37.71
CA ILE A 605 15.37 26.65 38.20
C ILE A 605 16.52 26.11 37.34
N MET A 606 16.37 26.14 36.02
CA MET A 606 17.38 25.55 35.13
C MET A 606 18.69 26.31 35.12
N VAL A 607 18.68 27.65 35.19
CA VAL A 607 19.92 28.44 35.34
C VAL A 607 20.65 28.10 36.65
N ALA A 608 19.92 27.74 37.71
CA ALA A 608 20.52 27.31 38.98
C ALA A 608 21.09 25.87 38.91
N VAL A 609 20.46 24.98 38.13
CA VAL A 609 20.89 23.59 37.91
C VAL A 609 22.11 23.53 37.00
N ASP A 610 22.05 24.20 35.85
CA ASP A 610 23.10 24.25 34.85
C ASP A 610 23.09 25.62 34.16
N PRO A 611 24.08 26.49 34.42
CA PRO A 611 24.08 27.86 33.92
C PRO A 611 24.30 27.97 32.41
N ASN A 612 24.62 26.86 31.72
CA ASN A 612 24.89 26.84 30.28
C ASN A 612 23.74 26.26 29.45
N VAL A 613 22.56 26.07 30.05
CA VAL A 613 21.37 25.57 29.34
C VAL A 613 20.72 26.62 28.47
N GLU A 614 20.24 26.17 27.31
CA GLU A 614 19.38 26.94 26.41
C GLU A 614 17.99 26.29 26.34
N LYS A 615 16.95 27.13 26.28
CA LYS A 615 15.57 26.66 26.09
C LYS A 615 15.41 26.13 24.66
N ALA A 616 15.10 24.85 24.55
CA ALA A 616 14.95 24.13 23.29
C ALA A 616 13.49 24.06 22.83
N GLY A 617 12.52 24.10 23.75
CA GLY A 617 11.09 24.06 23.39
C GLY A 617 10.16 23.90 24.58
N GLU A 618 8.87 23.69 24.29
CA GLU A 618 7.83 23.36 25.28
C GLU A 618 7.04 22.14 24.80
N LEU A 619 6.66 21.28 25.74
CA LEU A 619 5.86 20.08 25.51
C LEU A 619 4.69 20.04 26.49
N VAL A 620 3.46 20.11 25.98
CA VAL A 620 2.26 19.98 26.80
C VAL A 620 1.91 18.50 26.95
N THR A 621 1.70 18.07 28.19
CA THR A 621 1.41 16.68 28.56
C THR A 621 0.21 16.62 29.50
N ASN A 622 -0.25 15.40 29.84
CA ASN A 622 -1.31 15.20 30.82
C ASN A 622 -0.93 15.72 32.22
N SER A 623 0.36 15.78 32.54
CA SER A 623 0.88 16.30 33.80
C SER A 623 1.18 17.81 33.77
N GLY A 624 0.83 18.51 32.69
CA GLY A 624 1.10 19.94 32.51
C GLY A 624 2.13 20.25 31.42
N ALA A 625 2.53 21.52 31.35
CA ALA A 625 3.51 21.99 30.37
C ALA A 625 4.94 21.77 30.88
N TRP A 626 5.75 21.09 30.08
CA TRP A 626 7.17 20.88 30.32
C TRP A 626 7.99 21.83 29.45
N THR A 627 8.95 22.53 30.04
CA THR A 627 9.95 23.29 29.29
C THR A 627 11.17 22.41 29.06
N ILE A 628 11.61 22.30 27.81
CA ILE A 628 12.77 21.49 27.41
C ILE A 628 14.00 22.37 27.29
N TYR A 629 15.11 21.92 27.87
CA TYR A 629 16.40 22.62 27.83
C TYR A 629 17.52 21.68 27.36
N GLY A 630 18.54 22.25 26.74
CA GLY A 630 19.76 21.53 26.35
C GLY A 630 21.02 22.30 26.76
N SER A 631 22.08 21.60 27.15
CA SER A 631 23.42 22.18 27.30
C SER A 631 24.49 21.27 26.70
N ASP A 632 25.55 21.87 26.17
CA ASP A 632 26.79 21.18 25.80
C ASP A 632 27.88 21.59 26.79
N ALA A 633 28.26 20.67 27.68
CA ALA A 633 29.26 20.91 28.71
C ALA A 633 30.29 19.78 28.77
N ASN A 634 31.51 20.06 28.30
CA ASN A 634 32.65 19.13 28.31
C ASN A 634 32.40 17.83 27.54
N ASP A 635 31.88 17.93 26.31
CA ASP A 635 31.52 16.78 25.45
C ASP A 635 30.41 15.90 26.07
N ILE A 636 29.60 16.47 26.96
CA ILE A 636 28.39 15.86 27.53
C ILE A 636 27.21 16.78 27.19
N TYR A 637 26.28 16.25 26.42
CA TYR A 637 25.02 16.88 26.10
C TYR A 637 24.00 16.51 27.16
N ASN A 638 23.49 17.50 27.88
CA ASN A 638 22.45 17.31 28.87
C ASN A 638 21.12 17.81 28.30
N ILE A 639 20.06 17.04 28.51
CA ILE A 639 18.70 17.39 28.09
C ILE A 639 17.81 17.34 29.33
N TYR A 640 17.08 18.42 29.57
CA TYR A 640 16.24 18.57 30.75
C TYR A 640 14.79 18.85 30.35
N GLY A 641 13.84 18.28 31.07
CA GLY A 641 12.44 18.68 31.09
C GLY A 641 12.07 19.19 32.46
N VAL A 642 11.49 20.40 32.56
CA VAL A 642 11.03 20.98 33.83
C VAL A 642 9.53 21.28 33.80
N ASN A 643 8.82 20.85 34.84
CA ASN A 643 7.39 21.13 35.04
C ASN A 643 7.12 21.37 36.53
N VAL A 644 6.15 22.23 36.84
CA VAL A 644 5.69 22.53 38.20
C VAL A 644 4.28 21.98 38.38
N ILE A 645 4.16 20.94 39.20
CA ILE A 645 2.90 20.24 39.46
C ILE A 645 2.50 20.49 40.90
N ASP A 646 1.31 21.08 41.11
CA ASP A 646 0.79 21.46 42.43
C ASP A 646 1.76 22.31 43.27
N GLY A 647 2.53 23.18 42.60
CA GLY A 647 3.52 24.06 43.24
C GLY A 647 4.87 23.39 43.52
N GLN A 648 5.03 22.11 43.20
CA GLN A 648 6.29 21.38 43.32
C GLN A 648 6.98 21.26 41.95
N PRO A 649 8.18 21.82 41.77
CA PRO A 649 8.97 21.64 40.56
C PRO A 649 9.57 20.23 40.47
N TYR A 650 9.53 19.66 39.27
CA TYR A 650 10.13 18.39 38.88
C TYR A 650 11.05 18.57 37.68
N ILE A 651 12.19 17.89 37.70
CA ILE A 651 13.20 17.91 36.65
C ILE A 651 13.41 16.46 36.18
N ILE A 652 13.24 16.23 34.87
CA ILE A 652 13.69 15.01 34.22
C ILE A 652 14.95 15.34 33.43
N THR A 653 16.03 14.61 33.66
CA THR A 653 17.30 14.80 32.99
C THR A 653 17.70 13.54 32.24
N THR A 654 18.32 13.71 31.07
CA THR A 654 19.02 12.65 30.37
C THR A 654 20.29 13.20 29.73
N THR A 655 21.34 12.37 29.57
CA THR A 655 22.64 12.83 29.09
C THR A 655 23.28 11.88 28.07
N THR A 656 24.04 12.42 27.12
CA THR A 656 24.83 11.65 26.14
C THR A 656 26.15 12.32 25.84
N THR A 657 27.15 11.53 25.47
CA THR A 657 28.45 12.02 24.96
C THR A 657 28.51 12.03 23.44
N ASP A 658 27.41 11.67 22.76
CA ASP A 658 27.29 11.64 21.30
C ASP A 658 26.24 12.65 20.84
N GLU A 659 26.71 13.74 20.22
CA GLU A 659 25.88 14.85 19.71
C GLU A 659 24.76 14.34 18.79
N ARG A 660 25.03 13.28 18.04
CA ARG A 660 24.08 12.71 17.07
C ARG A 660 22.85 12.12 17.75
N LEU A 661 22.95 11.81 19.04
CA LEU A 661 21.87 11.22 19.83
C LEU A 661 21.07 12.26 20.60
N VAL A 662 21.44 13.53 20.58
CA VAL A 662 20.73 14.58 21.33
C VAL A 662 19.27 14.67 20.88
N THR A 663 19.04 14.74 19.57
CA THR A 663 17.67 14.77 19.03
C THR A 663 16.93 13.47 19.31
N LEU A 664 17.59 12.31 19.18
CA LEU A 664 17.01 11.01 19.55
C LEU A 664 16.54 11.02 21.00
N MET A 665 17.39 11.52 21.90
CA MET A 665 17.11 11.53 23.33
C MET A 665 16.04 12.53 23.71
N ALA A 666 15.97 13.70 23.07
CA ALA A 666 14.89 14.64 23.29
C ALA A 666 13.54 14.07 22.79
N GLU A 667 13.51 13.55 21.57
CA GLU A 667 12.26 13.21 20.87
C GLU A 667 11.70 11.82 21.20
N PHE A 668 12.57 10.82 21.37
CA PHE A 668 12.16 9.41 21.50
C PHE A 668 12.32 8.85 22.91
N ILE A 669 13.01 9.57 23.79
CA ILE A 669 13.31 9.11 25.14
C ILE A 669 12.70 10.06 26.17
N LEU A 670 13.06 11.34 26.12
CA LEU A 670 12.60 12.34 27.07
C LEU A 670 11.14 12.70 26.82
N ALA A 671 10.74 13.06 25.60
CA ALA A 671 9.37 13.46 25.31
C ALA A 671 8.30 12.40 25.69
N PRO A 672 8.47 11.10 25.38
CA PRO A 672 7.55 10.06 25.85
C PRO A 672 7.54 9.92 27.37
N ALA A 673 8.72 9.94 28.01
CA ALA A 673 8.82 9.86 29.47
C ALA A 673 8.07 11.01 30.17
N LEU A 674 8.16 12.22 29.63
CA LEU A 674 7.45 13.40 30.14
C LEU A 674 5.93 13.27 29.97
N ARG A 675 5.46 12.61 28.91
CA ARG A 675 4.02 12.40 28.64
C ARG A 675 3.39 11.38 29.57
N ASP A 676 4.11 10.29 29.84
CA ASP A 676 3.67 9.22 30.74
C ASP A 676 3.94 9.54 32.22
N PHE A 677 4.68 10.61 32.51
CA PHE A 677 4.95 11.04 33.87
C PHE A 677 3.64 11.39 34.59
N SER A 678 3.42 10.76 35.74
CA SER A 678 2.32 11.07 36.65
C SER A 678 2.82 11.08 38.08
N VAL A 679 2.33 12.04 38.86
CA VAL A 679 2.57 12.09 40.30
C VAL A 679 1.47 11.25 40.95
N ASN A 680 1.78 10.02 41.36
CA ASN A 680 0.92 9.24 42.24
C ASN A 680 1.32 9.51 43.70
N GLU A 681 0.32 9.64 44.59
CA GLU A 681 0.50 9.86 46.04
C GLU A 681 1.40 8.84 46.73
#